data_AF-A0A674CHB9-F1
#
_entry.id   AF-A0A674CHB9-F1
#
_cell.length_a   1.000
_cell.length_b   1.000
_cell.length_c   1.000
_cell.angle_alpha   90.00
_cell.angle_beta   90.00
_cell.angle_gamma   90.00
#
_symmetry.space_group_name_H-M   'P 1'
#
loop_
_entity.id
_entity.type
_entity.pdbx_description
1 polymer ?
#
loop_
_entity_poly.entity_id
_entity_poly.type
_entity_poly.pdbx_seq_one_letter_code
_entity_poly.pdbx_strand_id
1 'polypeptide(L)'
;MTQTNMSREEAYTALMRGVKELDLSGPNIPSNLVLIGDQAFPLAMNACGQVLMAASFYGRGRVVVLGHEGYLTAFPTLVENALTWLTGSSCDSTTVGVHQSCKALADNLSHSSLQPKVGGFCEGLGVYVTDAYCVGPEVKELVGFLKVGGGLLIAGQAWSWAEEHPKQNTLLGFPGNKVSSVAGIYFSEHLGELGTLPVPPQIPSNWLAVAIGKDFKDDLEFLLEGVTEFDIQGGAICSEVLVHGPLAFPIGTTKDGRAFLAGAYYGQGRVIVITHEGYLGREQMSPFMLNAVRWLDEGRNGLVGVVPQLGSAHTLLSKSGLPCEKSGFRKELSVYVCTSYSDAQADEIQDFVAEGGGLLIGGHAWYWAQTNPGHNTMTGYAGNHILNKMGLSLMGNTLDAGCYKAPVPGQTCSEGFHFRHLLRRFASHVTQGETLTEHEEAGLKKLGSDCANYLHMRAHDCASYTSVLAMLTDVLKETGLPQVCHSCPVISAKDHLLLNVGAEVYKVCQDPDALLPYLIKDQPMMPALSNARVRINCNTAGGEEWLSTGLYLSPGMRTYMAMPPQIVNQGWKVQIGCQTDNIGNSNELRRAPVVHERFPIDSEMMQVWNLWGGLLYLIAPPQTQVEGVEVIIQGAVPAPYYKTGMTTLADWAVLRTAPSPWAEMEFENVILTVHSDVVRGLDRPDLVAALWDDIMRGVADLASIPAKFPRKERFVADVQISHGFMHAGYPIMIHSCSAPDLVNPEAARSSGLWGAIHELGHNQQRGVWEFPSHTTECTCNLWSVYVHEEVLGVKRDQAHPNMVLANRQSRAEGYAKGGRNLASWAVWVALETYMQLQDQFGWDAFKKVFAAYHTMQNVPKDNQGKMNLYAETFSLTVNRNLAPFFKAWGWPIEPATEEKLSNMLVWSDHPMTQYG
;
A
#
# COMPACT_ATOMS: atom_id res chain seq x y z
N MET A 1 -30.96 4.32 21.74
CA MET A 1 -29.99 5.22 22.38
C MET A 1 -28.75 4.42 22.67
N THR A 2 -27.76 4.51 21.80
CA THR A 2 -26.45 3.85 21.94
C THR A 2 -25.68 4.58 23.03
N GLN A 3 -25.25 3.87 24.08
CA GLN A 3 -24.27 4.38 25.04
C GLN A 3 -23.03 4.79 24.25
N THR A 4 -22.68 6.08 24.30
CA THR A 4 -21.40 6.58 23.79
C THR A 4 -20.30 5.96 24.65
N ASN A 5 -19.49 5.08 24.06
CA ASN A 5 -18.27 4.58 24.70
C ASN A 5 -17.37 5.80 25.03
N MET A 6 -16.92 5.89 26.29
CA MET A 6 -15.96 6.90 26.73
C MET A 6 -14.65 6.74 25.95
N SER A 7 -14.11 7.83 25.42
CA SER A 7 -12.81 7.83 24.74
C SER A 7 -11.65 7.55 25.71
N ARG A 8 -10.49 7.13 25.20
CA ARG A 8 -9.31 6.87 26.04
C ARG A 8 -8.78 8.14 26.68
N GLU A 9 -8.92 9.27 26.00
CA GLU A 9 -8.52 10.60 26.46
C GLU A 9 -9.37 11.04 27.65
N GLU A 10 -10.69 10.80 27.59
CA GLU A 10 -11.59 10.99 28.74
C GLU A 10 -11.27 10.03 29.89
N ALA A 11 -10.96 8.76 29.58
CA ALA A 11 -10.56 7.77 30.58
C ALA A 11 -9.25 8.16 31.27
N TYR A 12 -8.22 8.56 30.53
CA TYR A 12 -6.96 9.06 31.04
C TYR A 12 -7.17 10.27 31.96
N THR A 13 -7.95 11.25 31.50
CA THR A 13 -8.28 12.45 32.29
C THR A 13 -8.98 12.08 33.60
N ALA A 14 -9.91 11.11 33.57
CA ALA A 14 -10.62 10.65 34.75
C ALA A 14 -9.68 9.92 35.74
N LEU A 15 -8.79 9.06 35.24
CA LEU A 15 -7.84 8.27 36.03
C LEU A 15 -6.76 9.15 36.67
N MET A 16 -6.24 10.13 35.93
CA MET A 16 -5.14 10.99 36.35
C MET A 16 -5.56 12.28 37.05
N ARG A 17 -6.87 12.49 37.24
CA ARG A 17 -7.44 13.69 37.86
C ARG A 17 -6.83 13.97 39.24
N GLY A 18 -6.21 15.14 39.40
CA GLY A 18 -5.62 15.57 40.67
C GLY A 18 -4.27 14.93 41.00
N VAL A 19 -3.77 14.01 40.17
CA VAL A 19 -2.41 13.47 40.25
C VAL A 19 -1.49 14.36 39.43
N LYS A 20 -0.48 14.96 40.07
CA LYS A 20 0.49 15.83 39.39
C LYS A 20 1.81 15.14 39.10
N GLU A 21 2.22 14.28 40.02
CA GLU A 21 3.45 13.51 39.95
C GLU A 21 3.23 12.14 40.58
N LEU A 22 3.99 11.15 40.11
CA LEU A 22 4.07 9.81 40.67
C LEU A 22 5.52 9.58 41.11
N ASP A 23 5.76 9.52 42.41
CA ASP A 23 7.08 9.20 42.95
C ASP A 23 7.28 7.69 43.08
N LEU A 24 8.04 7.11 42.14
CA LEU A 24 8.36 5.68 42.10
C LEU A 24 9.74 5.39 42.70
N SER A 25 10.40 6.35 43.36
CA SER A 25 11.76 6.18 43.91
C SER A 25 11.85 5.27 45.16
N GLY A 26 10.72 4.72 45.60
CA GLY A 26 10.64 3.78 46.72
C GLY A 26 11.17 2.37 46.43
N PRO A 27 11.01 1.42 47.38
CA PRO A 27 11.55 0.06 47.25
C PRO A 27 10.80 -0.83 46.24
N ASN A 28 9.69 -0.35 45.68
CA ASN A 28 8.76 -1.09 44.85
C ASN A 28 9.17 -1.00 43.37
N ILE A 29 9.94 -1.97 42.88
CA ILE A 29 10.45 -1.99 41.51
C ILE A 29 9.42 -2.61 40.56
N PRO A 30 8.81 -1.83 39.65
CA PRO A 30 7.72 -2.33 38.84
C PRO A 30 8.21 -3.17 37.66
N SER A 31 7.33 -3.99 37.10
CA SER A 31 7.51 -4.51 35.73
C SER A 31 7.23 -3.42 34.70
N ASN A 32 8.02 -3.42 33.62
CA ASN A 32 7.63 -2.75 32.38
C ASN A 32 6.42 -3.48 31.78
N LEU A 33 5.38 -2.75 31.41
CA LEU A 33 4.16 -3.27 30.81
C LEU A 33 4.27 -3.22 29.28
N VAL A 34 3.91 -4.31 28.60
CA VAL A 34 3.81 -4.37 27.14
C VAL A 34 2.36 -4.16 26.73
N LEU A 35 2.10 -3.10 25.97
CA LEU A 35 0.76 -2.78 25.46
C LEU A 35 0.65 -3.20 24.00
N ILE A 36 -0.24 -4.14 23.70
CA ILE A 36 -0.55 -4.57 22.32
C ILE A 36 -1.99 -4.25 21.88
N GLY A 37 -2.90 -4.06 22.84
CA GLY A 37 -4.31 -3.84 22.55
C GLY A 37 -4.55 -2.48 21.90
N ASP A 38 -5.48 -2.42 20.95
CA ASP A 38 -5.97 -1.18 20.35
C ASP A 38 -6.52 -0.21 21.42
N GLN A 39 -7.23 -0.75 22.40
CA GLN A 39 -7.80 0.00 23.52
C GLN A 39 -6.85 0.20 24.71
N ALA A 40 -5.66 -0.40 24.71
CA ALA A 40 -4.70 -0.27 25.80
C ALA A 40 -3.93 1.05 25.71
N PHE A 41 -3.79 1.77 26.82
CA PHE A 41 -3.05 3.04 26.88
C PHE A 41 -2.27 3.20 28.19
N PRO A 42 -1.11 3.90 28.15
CA PRO A 42 -0.31 4.15 29.33
C PRO A 42 -0.92 5.21 30.24
N LEU A 43 -0.85 4.98 31.55
CA LEU A 43 -1.14 5.96 32.59
C LEU A 43 0.13 6.65 33.08
N ALA A 44 1.22 5.86 33.21
CA ALA A 44 2.54 6.33 33.61
C ALA A 44 3.61 5.72 32.71
N MET A 45 4.47 6.56 32.14
CA MET A 45 5.59 6.17 31.29
C MET A 45 6.84 6.93 31.71
N ASN A 46 7.97 6.24 31.81
CA ASN A 46 9.24 6.89 32.16
C ASN A 46 9.97 7.47 30.94
N ALA A 47 11.07 8.19 31.18
CA ALA A 47 11.87 8.83 30.12
C ALA A 47 12.45 7.82 29.11
N CYS A 48 12.63 6.57 29.53
CA CYS A 48 13.10 5.46 28.70
C CYS A 48 11.97 4.80 27.88
N GLY A 49 10.75 5.33 27.92
CA GLY A 49 9.59 4.80 27.19
C GLY A 49 8.98 3.53 27.80
N GLN A 50 9.37 3.15 29.02
CA GLN A 50 8.79 2.01 29.72
C GLN A 50 7.46 2.40 30.35
N VAL A 51 6.44 1.56 30.17
CA VAL A 51 5.10 1.79 30.72
C VAL A 51 5.02 1.10 32.08
N LEU A 52 4.68 1.83 33.13
CA LEU A 52 4.69 1.31 34.51
C LEU A 52 3.28 1.13 35.08
N MET A 53 2.30 1.80 34.47
CA MET A 53 0.88 1.68 34.79
C MET A 53 0.10 1.88 33.49
N ALA A 54 -0.97 1.12 33.29
CA ALA A 54 -1.78 1.19 32.08
C ALA A 54 -3.26 0.93 32.37
N ALA A 55 -4.11 1.32 31.43
CA ALA A 55 -5.53 1.01 31.45
C ALA A 55 -6.00 0.53 30.07
N SER A 56 -7.10 -0.20 30.05
CA SER A 56 -7.69 -0.72 28.83
C SER A 56 -9.17 -1.07 29.02
N PHE A 57 -9.81 -1.49 27.94
CA PHE A 57 -11.16 -1.99 27.87
C PHE A 57 -11.16 -3.43 27.34
N TYR A 58 -12.11 -4.24 27.80
CA TYR A 58 -12.34 -5.58 27.24
C TYR A 58 -13.82 -5.94 27.32
N GLY A 59 -14.42 -6.29 26.18
CA GLY A 59 -15.88 -6.37 26.06
C GLY A 59 -16.53 -5.05 26.49
N ARG A 60 -17.36 -5.09 27.55
CA ARG A 60 -17.93 -3.88 28.17
C ARG A 60 -17.22 -3.44 29.44
N GLY A 61 -16.23 -4.19 29.89
CA GLY A 61 -15.49 -3.98 31.13
C GLY A 61 -14.31 -3.04 30.98
N ARG A 62 -13.70 -2.74 32.12
CA ARG A 62 -12.56 -1.82 32.24
C ARG A 62 -11.47 -2.47 33.09
N VAL A 63 -10.20 -2.22 32.72
CA VAL A 63 -9.04 -2.79 33.43
C VAL A 63 -8.05 -1.67 33.72
N VAL A 64 -7.52 -1.65 34.95
CA VAL A 64 -6.35 -0.86 35.34
C VAL A 64 -5.27 -1.82 35.84
N VAL A 65 -4.05 -1.64 35.33
CA VAL A 65 -2.89 -2.50 35.61
C VAL A 65 -1.77 -1.65 36.20
N LEU A 66 -1.29 -2.02 37.38
CA LEU A 66 -0.16 -1.37 38.05
C LEU A 66 1.04 -2.32 38.08
N GLY A 67 2.22 -1.87 37.63
CA GLY A 67 3.41 -2.72 37.53
C GLY A 67 4.01 -3.20 38.85
N HIS A 68 3.40 -2.90 40.00
CA HIS A 68 3.80 -3.42 41.31
C HIS A 68 2.63 -3.37 42.32
N GLU A 69 2.45 -4.38 43.19
CA GLU A 69 1.34 -4.40 44.16
C GLU A 69 1.40 -3.25 45.19
N GLY A 70 2.61 -2.87 45.60
CA GLY A 70 2.85 -1.72 46.49
C GLY A 70 2.31 -0.38 45.97
N TYR A 71 1.99 -0.25 44.68
CA TYR A 71 1.40 0.97 44.11
C TYR A 71 -0.07 1.15 44.49
N LEU A 72 -0.75 0.08 44.92
CA LEU A 72 -2.10 0.15 45.46
C LEU A 72 -2.20 1.04 46.71
N THR A 73 -1.12 1.16 47.48
CA THR A 73 -1.07 1.99 48.70
C THR A 73 -0.24 3.24 48.54
N ALA A 74 0.77 3.23 47.66
CA ALA A 74 1.63 4.39 47.41
C ALA A 74 0.90 5.55 46.70
N PHE A 75 -0.13 5.26 45.88
CA PHE A 75 -0.83 6.27 45.07
C PHE A 75 -2.33 6.31 45.35
N PRO A 76 -2.78 6.71 46.56
CA PRO A 76 -4.18 6.64 46.96
C PRO A 76 -5.12 7.42 46.04
N THR A 77 -4.73 8.62 45.59
CA THR A 77 -5.55 9.43 44.68
C THR A 77 -5.78 8.74 43.32
N LEU A 78 -4.72 8.14 42.75
CA LEU A 78 -4.83 7.38 41.50
C LEU A 78 -5.74 6.16 41.69
N VAL A 79 -5.59 5.45 42.81
CA VAL A 79 -6.38 4.25 43.09
C VAL A 79 -7.85 4.59 43.32
N GLU A 80 -8.17 5.68 44.03
CA GLU A 80 -9.56 6.17 44.17
C GLU A 80 -10.18 6.55 42.83
N ASN A 81 -9.43 7.25 41.97
CA ASN A 81 -9.89 7.54 40.61
C ASN A 81 -10.09 6.26 39.80
N ALA A 82 -9.17 5.29 39.90
CA ALA A 82 -9.28 4.00 39.24
C ALA A 82 -10.54 3.26 39.68
N LEU A 83 -10.81 3.14 40.98
CA LEU A 83 -12.02 2.48 41.48
C LEU A 83 -13.30 3.19 41.04
N THR A 84 -13.29 4.53 41.02
CA THR A 84 -14.42 5.33 40.52
C THR A 84 -14.64 5.11 39.01
N TRP A 85 -13.57 5.07 38.23
CA TRP A 85 -13.64 4.83 36.80
C TRP A 85 -14.06 3.39 36.50
N LEU A 86 -13.56 2.41 37.26
CA LEU A 86 -13.91 1.00 37.13
C LEU A 86 -15.37 0.73 37.55
N THR A 87 -15.91 1.43 38.56
CA THR A 87 -17.33 1.31 38.96
C THR A 87 -18.28 1.94 37.94
N GLY A 88 -17.82 2.87 37.11
CA GLY A 88 -18.59 3.45 36.00
C GLY A 88 -18.70 2.53 34.78
N SER A 89 -18.27 1.28 34.86
CA SER A 89 -18.51 0.25 33.85
C SER A 89 -20.02 -0.08 33.79
N SER A 90 -20.50 -0.73 32.73
CA SER A 90 -21.94 -0.96 32.51
C SER A 90 -22.58 -2.00 33.47
N CYS A 91 -21.96 -2.27 34.61
CA CYS A 91 -22.48 -3.20 35.62
C CYS A 91 -23.42 -2.44 36.58
N ASP A 92 -24.56 -3.03 36.92
CA ASP A 92 -25.54 -2.43 37.85
C ASP A 92 -25.05 -2.43 39.32
N SER A 93 -23.96 -3.13 39.64
CA SER A 93 -23.38 -3.20 40.98
C SER A 93 -22.26 -2.18 41.15
N THR A 94 -22.28 -1.44 42.26
CA THR A 94 -21.19 -0.55 42.68
C THR A 94 -20.29 -1.18 43.75
N THR A 95 -20.45 -2.49 44.00
CA THR A 95 -19.72 -3.18 45.07
C THR A 95 -18.26 -3.42 44.67
N VAL A 96 -17.33 -2.99 45.53
CA VAL A 96 -15.89 -3.24 45.35
C VAL A 96 -15.46 -4.44 46.18
N GLY A 97 -14.99 -5.50 45.53
CA GLY A 97 -14.33 -6.64 46.19
C GLY A 97 -12.81 -6.47 46.16
N VAL A 98 -12.13 -6.81 47.25
CA VAL A 98 -10.67 -6.72 47.38
C VAL A 98 -10.12 -8.06 47.84
N HIS A 99 -9.21 -8.64 47.05
CA HIS A 99 -8.55 -9.89 47.40
C HIS A 99 -7.79 -9.77 48.74
N GLN A 100 -7.67 -10.87 49.47
CA GLN A 100 -7.05 -10.89 50.81
C GLN A 100 -5.58 -10.40 50.82
N SER A 101 -4.83 -10.63 49.74
CA SER A 101 -3.46 -10.12 49.58
C SER A 101 -3.40 -8.60 49.49
N CYS A 102 -4.47 -7.95 49.02
CA CYS A 102 -4.58 -6.50 48.88
C CYS A 102 -5.30 -5.84 50.08
N LYS A 103 -5.42 -6.53 51.23
CA LYS A 103 -6.18 -6.02 52.40
C LYS A 103 -5.75 -4.62 52.85
N ALA A 104 -4.47 -4.28 52.75
CA ALA A 104 -3.96 -2.95 53.10
C ALA A 104 -4.67 -1.82 52.32
N LEU A 105 -5.09 -2.07 51.09
CA LEU A 105 -5.91 -1.12 50.32
C LEU A 105 -7.30 -0.95 50.94
N ALA A 106 -7.96 -2.05 51.33
CA ALA A 106 -9.28 -1.98 51.95
C ALA A 106 -9.25 -1.20 53.28
N ASP A 107 -8.17 -1.36 54.06
CA ASP A 107 -7.96 -0.60 55.29
C ASP A 107 -7.81 0.91 54.99
N ASN A 108 -7.07 1.29 53.94
CA ASN A 108 -6.93 2.69 53.49
C ASN A 108 -8.24 3.30 52.97
N LEU A 109 -9.11 2.48 52.36
CA LEU A 109 -10.39 2.91 51.80
C LEU A 109 -11.55 2.88 52.81
N SER A 110 -11.30 2.53 54.07
CA SER A 110 -12.32 2.44 55.12
C SER A 110 -13.07 3.75 55.37
N HIS A 111 -12.45 4.90 55.06
CA HIS A 111 -13.05 6.24 55.13
C HIS A 111 -13.67 6.73 53.80
N SER A 112 -13.54 5.95 52.71
CA SER A 112 -14.10 6.27 51.41
C SER A 112 -15.59 5.88 51.31
N SER A 113 -16.29 6.45 50.33
CA SER A 113 -17.68 6.08 50.03
C SER A 113 -17.83 4.67 49.43
N LEU A 114 -16.73 3.99 49.07
CA LEU A 114 -16.74 2.76 48.27
C LEU A 114 -16.85 1.46 49.09
N GLN A 115 -16.76 1.52 50.43
CA GLN A 115 -17.00 0.42 51.40
C GLN A 115 -16.60 -0.99 50.87
N PRO A 116 -15.29 -1.25 50.64
CA PRO A 116 -14.82 -2.47 49.99
C PRO A 116 -15.01 -3.72 50.86
N LYS A 117 -15.33 -4.85 50.22
CA LYS A 117 -15.45 -6.17 50.87
C LYS A 117 -14.18 -6.98 50.63
N VAL A 118 -13.51 -7.38 51.70
CA VAL A 118 -12.31 -8.23 51.61
C VAL A 118 -12.71 -9.70 51.45
N GLY A 119 -12.21 -10.36 50.41
CA GLY A 119 -12.52 -11.76 50.09
C GLY A 119 -12.06 -12.18 48.70
N GLY A 120 -12.26 -13.45 48.34
CA GLY A 120 -12.05 -13.94 46.97
C GLY A 120 -13.10 -13.39 45.98
N PHE A 121 -12.91 -13.67 44.69
CA PHE A 121 -13.87 -13.24 43.66
C PHE A 121 -15.23 -13.92 43.88
N CYS A 122 -16.31 -13.17 43.71
CA CYS A 122 -17.67 -13.68 43.83
C CYS A 122 -18.66 -12.93 42.93
N GLU A 123 -19.79 -13.56 42.66
CA GLU A 123 -20.85 -12.93 41.86
C GLU A 123 -21.43 -11.68 42.54
N GLY A 124 -21.84 -10.71 41.73
CA GLY A 124 -22.47 -9.47 42.19
C GLY A 124 -21.50 -8.34 42.55
N LEU A 125 -20.19 -8.53 42.39
CA LEU A 125 -19.21 -7.43 42.41
C LEU A 125 -19.36 -6.55 41.17
N GLY A 126 -19.11 -5.25 41.32
CA GLY A 126 -18.97 -4.30 40.21
C GLY A 126 -17.51 -4.07 39.85
N VAL A 127 -16.64 -4.06 40.87
CA VAL A 127 -15.19 -3.95 40.73
C VAL A 127 -14.50 -5.00 41.58
N TYR A 128 -13.43 -5.60 41.06
CA TYR A 128 -12.57 -6.49 41.81
C TYR A 128 -11.12 -5.99 41.80
N VAL A 129 -10.48 -5.98 42.96
CA VAL A 129 -9.07 -5.63 43.13
C VAL A 129 -8.29 -6.87 43.53
N THR A 130 -7.22 -7.19 42.79
CA THR A 130 -6.39 -8.35 43.08
C THR A 130 -4.91 -8.09 42.85
N ASP A 131 -4.12 -8.86 43.56
CA ASP A 131 -2.70 -9.05 43.28
C ASP A 131 -2.56 -9.94 42.03
N ALA A 132 -1.61 -9.60 41.16
CA ALA A 132 -1.33 -10.32 39.92
C ALA A 132 -0.87 -11.77 40.13
N TYR A 133 -0.30 -12.11 41.29
CA TYR A 133 0.05 -13.48 41.65
C TYR A 133 -1.16 -14.31 42.12
N CYS A 134 -2.26 -13.66 42.52
CA CYS A 134 -3.43 -14.29 43.16
C CYS A 134 -4.61 -14.58 42.22
N VAL A 135 -4.44 -14.40 40.91
CA VAL A 135 -5.51 -14.61 39.91
C VAL A 135 -6.00 -16.08 39.84
N GLY A 136 -5.16 -17.04 40.24
CA GLY A 136 -5.58 -18.39 40.63
C GLY A 136 -6.41 -19.17 39.59
N PRO A 137 -7.34 -20.05 40.02
CA PRO A 137 -8.20 -20.85 39.13
C PRO A 137 -9.35 -20.05 38.49
N GLU A 138 -9.59 -18.80 38.91
CA GLU A 138 -10.77 -17.98 38.57
C GLU A 138 -10.62 -17.21 37.25
N VAL A 139 -9.63 -17.56 36.42
CA VAL A 139 -9.29 -16.83 35.19
C VAL A 139 -10.49 -16.69 34.26
N LYS A 140 -11.24 -17.77 34.04
CA LYS A 140 -12.39 -17.76 33.11
C LYS A 140 -13.51 -16.90 33.64
N GLU A 141 -13.76 -16.94 34.94
CA GLU A 141 -14.76 -16.14 35.62
C GLU A 141 -14.41 -14.65 35.57
N LEU A 142 -13.14 -14.29 35.78
CA LEU A 142 -12.66 -12.91 35.71
C LEU A 142 -12.70 -12.34 34.29
N VAL A 143 -12.31 -13.12 33.28
CA VAL A 143 -12.44 -12.72 31.86
C VAL A 143 -13.92 -12.55 31.49
N GLY A 144 -14.78 -13.49 31.91
CA GLY A 144 -16.23 -13.38 31.74
C GLY A 144 -16.83 -12.15 32.42
N PHE A 145 -16.37 -11.84 33.64
CA PHE A 145 -16.74 -10.65 34.40
C PHE A 145 -16.38 -9.36 33.65
N LEU A 146 -15.16 -9.26 33.11
CA LEU A 146 -14.78 -8.14 32.25
C LEU A 146 -15.70 -8.02 31.03
N LYS A 147 -15.93 -9.11 30.29
CA LYS A 147 -16.78 -9.08 29.09
C LYS A 147 -18.17 -8.49 29.33
N VAL A 148 -18.78 -8.83 30.47
CA VAL A 148 -20.15 -8.38 30.77
C VAL A 148 -20.23 -6.97 31.35
N GLY A 149 -19.11 -6.33 31.68
CA GLY A 149 -19.05 -4.97 32.21
C GLY A 149 -18.41 -4.83 33.57
N GLY A 150 -17.68 -5.81 34.07
CA GLY A 150 -16.93 -5.72 35.32
C GLY A 150 -15.72 -4.80 35.25
N GLY A 151 -15.31 -4.24 36.39
CA GLY A 151 -14.07 -3.49 36.54
C GLY A 151 -12.98 -4.29 37.25
N LEU A 152 -11.76 -4.34 36.71
CA LEU A 152 -10.62 -5.01 37.34
C LEU A 152 -9.48 -4.02 37.62
N LEU A 153 -9.02 -3.99 38.86
CA LEU A 153 -7.73 -3.38 39.23
C LEU A 153 -6.76 -4.50 39.62
N ILE A 154 -5.69 -4.65 38.85
CA ILE A 154 -4.69 -5.70 39.06
C ILE A 154 -3.31 -5.08 39.21
N ALA A 155 -2.54 -5.56 40.20
CA ALA A 155 -1.22 -5.01 40.49
C ALA A 155 -0.22 -6.11 40.82
N GLY A 156 1.01 -5.98 40.31
CA GLY A 156 2.12 -6.89 40.63
C GLY A 156 3.27 -6.78 39.62
N GLN A 157 4.30 -7.60 39.80
CA GLN A 157 5.51 -7.57 38.97
C GLN A 157 5.84 -8.97 38.45
N ALA A 158 6.00 -9.12 37.14
CA ALA A 158 6.35 -10.40 36.54
C ALA A 158 7.85 -10.67 36.53
N TRP A 159 8.73 -9.66 36.69
CA TRP A 159 10.18 -9.86 36.69
C TRP A 159 10.63 -10.79 37.81
N SER A 160 10.09 -10.62 39.03
CA SER A 160 10.42 -11.48 40.16
C SER A 160 9.90 -12.91 39.95
N TRP A 161 8.72 -13.07 39.33
CA TRP A 161 8.21 -14.39 38.95
C TRP A 161 9.10 -15.07 37.90
N ALA A 162 9.60 -14.33 36.92
CA ALA A 162 10.45 -14.84 35.85
C ALA A 162 11.81 -15.33 36.39
N GLU A 163 12.38 -14.65 37.40
CA GLU A 163 13.60 -15.11 38.08
C GLU A 163 13.41 -16.48 38.76
N GLU A 164 12.23 -16.75 39.32
CA GLU A 164 11.88 -18.04 39.91
C GLU A 164 11.54 -19.11 38.85
N HIS A 165 11.20 -18.69 37.63
CA HIS A 165 10.73 -19.56 36.53
C HIS A 165 11.47 -19.33 35.20
N PRO A 166 12.82 -19.39 35.15
CA PRO A 166 13.63 -18.88 34.02
C PRO A 166 13.50 -19.66 32.69
N LYS A 167 12.71 -20.74 32.66
CA LYS A 167 12.43 -21.54 31.46
C LYS A 167 10.97 -21.46 30.99
N GLN A 168 10.15 -20.70 31.70
CA GLN A 168 8.74 -20.54 31.36
C GLN A 168 8.53 -19.23 30.62
N ASN A 169 7.60 -19.22 29.67
CA ASN A 169 7.24 -17.98 28.97
C ASN A 169 6.45 -17.06 29.91
N THR A 170 7.06 -15.98 30.37
CA THR A 170 6.45 -14.99 31.28
C THR A 170 5.10 -14.45 30.78
N LEU A 171 4.92 -14.27 29.46
CA LEU A 171 3.68 -13.75 28.88
C LEU A 171 2.50 -14.71 29.07
N LEU A 172 2.74 -16.01 29.04
CA LEU A 172 1.71 -17.05 29.17
C LEU A 172 1.64 -17.64 30.59
N GLY A 173 2.78 -17.68 31.28
CA GLY A 173 2.95 -18.35 32.57
C GLY A 173 2.60 -17.49 33.77
N PHE A 174 2.88 -16.18 33.73
CA PHE A 174 2.62 -15.30 34.86
C PHE A 174 1.10 -15.19 35.14
N PRO A 175 0.62 -15.46 36.37
CA PRO A 175 -0.82 -15.53 36.64
C PRO A 175 -1.59 -14.25 36.27
N GLY A 176 -0.99 -13.07 36.47
CA GLY A 176 -1.63 -11.80 36.14
C GLY A 176 -1.87 -11.60 34.65
N ASN A 177 -0.97 -12.15 33.81
CA ASN A 177 -1.12 -12.10 32.36
C ASN A 177 -2.28 -12.96 31.86
N LYS A 178 -2.74 -13.95 32.63
CA LYS A 178 -3.91 -14.78 32.25
C LYS A 178 -5.23 -13.99 32.24
N VAL A 179 -5.27 -12.80 32.82
CA VAL A 179 -6.47 -11.94 32.80
C VAL A 179 -6.17 -10.56 32.21
N SER A 180 -5.03 -9.95 32.51
CA SER A 180 -4.71 -8.62 31.95
C SER A 180 -4.46 -8.65 30.44
N SER A 181 -3.91 -9.76 29.91
CA SER A 181 -3.56 -9.86 28.50
C SER A 181 -4.76 -9.82 27.56
N VAL A 182 -5.95 -10.29 27.97
CA VAL A 182 -7.15 -10.22 27.10
C VAL A 182 -7.50 -8.77 26.75
N ALA A 183 -7.15 -7.83 27.63
CA ALA A 183 -7.29 -6.39 27.41
C ALA A 183 -6.04 -5.76 26.77
N GLY A 184 -5.09 -6.57 26.29
CA GLY A 184 -3.89 -6.14 25.59
C GLY A 184 -2.79 -5.55 26.47
N ILE A 185 -2.77 -5.84 27.77
CA ILE A 185 -1.73 -5.39 28.71
C ILE A 185 -1.00 -6.61 29.29
N TYR A 186 0.32 -6.66 29.18
CA TYR A 186 1.14 -7.72 29.77
C TYR A 186 2.13 -7.15 30.76
N PHE A 187 2.31 -7.84 31.88
CA PHE A 187 3.49 -7.71 32.73
C PHE A 187 4.67 -8.43 32.06
N SER A 188 5.75 -7.71 31.79
CA SER A 188 6.98 -8.31 31.27
C SER A 188 7.97 -8.66 32.39
N GLU A 189 8.94 -9.49 32.05
CA GLU A 189 10.08 -9.84 32.90
C GLU A 189 11.11 -8.71 33.05
N HIS A 190 10.93 -7.59 32.36
CA HIS A 190 11.85 -6.46 32.41
C HIS A 190 11.49 -5.52 33.56
N LEU A 191 12.51 -5.13 34.33
CA LEU A 191 12.37 -4.14 35.39
C LEU A 191 12.10 -2.75 34.79
N GLY A 192 11.16 -2.02 35.38
CA GLY A 192 10.93 -0.61 35.12
C GLY A 192 11.94 0.25 35.87
N GLU A 193 12.53 1.21 35.16
CA GLU A 193 13.43 2.18 35.77
C GLU A 193 12.64 3.13 36.68
N LEU A 194 13.12 3.28 37.91
CA LEU A 194 12.52 4.12 38.94
C LEU A 194 12.75 5.60 38.66
N GLY A 195 11.83 6.43 39.14
CA GLY A 195 11.97 7.88 39.09
C GLY A 195 10.70 8.60 39.51
N THR A 196 10.77 9.93 39.57
CA THR A 196 9.60 10.77 39.75
C THR A 196 9.03 11.15 38.38
N LEU A 197 7.81 10.72 38.10
CA LEU A 197 7.17 10.92 36.80
C LEU A 197 6.16 12.06 36.88
N PRO A 198 6.31 13.13 36.09
CA PRO A 198 5.24 14.12 35.94
C PRO A 198 4.05 13.48 35.23
N VAL A 199 2.83 13.89 35.60
CA VAL A 199 1.61 13.45 34.94
C VAL A 199 1.22 14.46 33.86
N PRO A 200 1.37 14.14 32.57
CA PRO A 200 0.98 15.04 31.49
C PRO A 200 -0.55 15.20 31.40
N PRO A 201 -1.04 16.27 30.74
CA PRO A 201 -2.48 16.44 30.50
C PRO A 201 -3.04 15.52 29.41
N GLN A 202 -2.18 14.94 28.57
CA GLN A 202 -2.55 13.93 27.56
C GLN A 202 -1.91 12.59 27.89
N ILE A 203 -2.43 11.51 27.29
CA ILE A 203 -1.83 10.17 27.38
C ILE A 203 -0.34 10.27 27.02
N PRO A 204 0.59 9.80 27.88
CA PRO A 204 2.01 9.91 27.62
C PRO A 204 2.40 9.08 26.38
N SER A 205 3.17 9.68 25.48
CA SER A 205 3.73 9.01 24.30
C SER A 205 5.22 9.27 24.22
N ASN A 206 6.02 8.24 23.95
CA ASN A 206 7.46 8.36 23.73
C ASN A 206 7.87 7.40 22.62
N TRP A 207 8.73 7.86 21.73
CA TRP A 207 9.25 7.04 20.64
C TRP A 207 10.04 5.81 21.13
N LEU A 208 10.64 5.88 22.32
CA LEU A 208 11.31 4.74 22.95
C LEU A 208 10.35 3.59 23.30
N ALA A 209 9.04 3.85 23.42
CA ALA A 209 8.01 2.85 23.69
C ALA A 209 7.69 1.95 22.48
N VAL A 210 8.31 2.22 21.31
CA VAL A 210 8.13 1.41 20.08
C VAL A 210 8.95 0.11 20.10
N ALA A 211 9.63 -0.22 21.20
CA ALA A 211 10.46 -1.43 21.32
C ALA A 211 9.69 -2.76 21.05
N ILE A 212 10.42 -3.79 20.63
CA ILE A 212 9.87 -5.17 20.58
C ILE A 212 9.59 -5.62 22.02
N GLY A 213 8.48 -6.32 22.24
CA GLY A 213 8.06 -6.80 23.56
C GLY A 213 8.61 -8.15 23.99
N LYS A 214 9.33 -8.87 23.11
CA LYS A 214 9.93 -10.20 23.33
C LYS A 214 11.03 -10.48 22.29
N ASP A 215 12.00 -11.36 22.57
CA ASP A 215 13.06 -11.76 21.64
C ASP A 215 12.70 -12.91 20.65
N PHE A 216 11.57 -13.60 20.88
CA PHE A 216 11.00 -14.71 20.10
C PHE A 216 11.94 -15.86 19.75
N LYS A 217 13.07 -15.99 20.45
CA LYS A 217 14.06 -17.02 20.15
C LYS A 217 13.46 -18.42 20.30
N ASP A 218 12.89 -18.71 21.47
CA ASP A 218 12.31 -20.01 21.79
C ASP A 218 11.12 -20.35 20.88
N ASP A 219 10.36 -19.32 20.48
CA ASP A 219 9.25 -19.46 19.53
C ASP A 219 9.73 -19.94 18.16
N LEU A 220 10.79 -19.32 17.64
CA LEU A 220 11.41 -19.70 16.38
C LEU A 220 12.08 -21.07 16.47
N GLU A 221 12.74 -21.40 17.60
CA GLU A 221 13.29 -22.75 17.82
C GLU A 221 12.21 -23.82 17.73
N PHE A 222 11.04 -23.59 18.35
CA PHE A 222 9.91 -24.51 18.29
C PHE A 222 9.32 -24.59 16.88
N LEU A 223 9.05 -23.45 16.24
CA LEU A 223 8.38 -23.38 14.95
C LEU A 223 9.23 -23.96 13.82
N LEU A 224 10.56 -23.79 13.90
CA LEU A 224 11.50 -24.17 12.86
C LEU A 224 12.16 -25.54 13.09
N GLU A 225 11.71 -26.31 14.09
CA GLU A 225 12.22 -27.65 14.33
C GLU A 225 12.07 -28.53 13.07
N GLY A 226 13.20 -28.96 12.49
CA GLY A 226 13.22 -29.73 11.24
C GLY A 226 12.93 -28.93 9.96
N VAL A 227 12.87 -27.59 10.04
CA VAL A 227 12.65 -26.69 8.90
C VAL A 227 13.97 -26.04 8.51
N THR A 228 14.51 -26.37 7.34
CA THR A 228 15.74 -25.75 6.82
C THR A 228 15.46 -24.63 5.82
N GLU A 229 14.35 -24.75 5.09
CA GLU A 229 13.96 -23.82 4.04
C GLU A 229 12.44 -23.82 3.84
N PHE A 230 11.95 -22.72 3.27
CA PHE A 230 10.57 -22.51 2.86
C PHE A 230 10.52 -22.45 1.34
N ASP A 231 9.92 -23.47 0.72
CA ASP A 231 9.65 -23.51 -0.72
C ASP A 231 8.28 -22.86 -1.01
N ILE A 232 8.33 -21.64 -1.55
CA ILE A 232 7.16 -20.91 -2.05
C ILE A 232 7.11 -20.86 -3.59
N GLN A 233 7.72 -21.82 -4.29
CA GLN A 233 7.58 -21.97 -5.75
C GLN A 233 6.18 -22.55 -6.13
N GLY A 234 5.81 -22.69 -7.40
CA GLY A 234 4.63 -23.49 -7.78
C GLY A 234 3.33 -22.74 -8.07
N GLY A 235 3.39 -21.52 -8.60
CA GLY A 235 2.27 -20.84 -9.25
C GLY A 235 1.34 -20.04 -8.34
N ALA A 236 1.39 -20.27 -7.03
CA ALA A 236 0.83 -19.36 -6.03
C ALA A 236 1.76 -18.15 -5.86
N ILE A 237 1.20 -16.94 -5.75
CA ILE A 237 1.95 -15.71 -5.55
C ILE A 237 1.65 -15.19 -4.15
N CYS A 238 2.67 -15.12 -3.30
CA CYS A 238 2.53 -14.59 -1.94
C CYS A 238 2.30 -13.08 -1.95
N SER A 239 1.47 -12.62 -1.02
CA SER A 239 1.54 -11.21 -0.58
C SER A 239 2.70 -11.00 0.39
N GLU A 240 2.99 -9.74 0.73
CA GLU A 240 3.85 -9.42 1.87
C GLU A 240 3.01 -9.25 3.16
N VAL A 241 3.58 -9.59 4.32
CA VAL A 241 3.02 -9.24 5.64
C VAL A 241 3.85 -8.16 6.32
N LEU A 242 3.19 -7.08 6.72
CA LEU A 242 3.74 -6.07 7.62
C LEU A 242 3.64 -6.57 9.06
N VAL A 243 4.78 -6.78 9.70
CA VAL A 243 4.89 -7.23 11.09
C VAL A 243 5.13 -6.02 11.98
N HIS A 244 4.05 -5.45 12.55
CA HIS A 244 4.10 -4.15 13.22
C HIS A 244 3.79 -4.19 14.73
N GLY A 245 3.26 -5.31 15.23
CA GLY A 245 2.92 -5.48 16.64
C GLY A 245 4.14 -5.56 17.56
N PRO A 246 4.05 -5.11 18.83
CA PRO A 246 5.09 -5.32 19.83
C PRO A 246 5.37 -6.81 20.09
N LEU A 247 4.34 -7.65 19.98
CA LEU A 247 4.41 -9.10 20.18
C LEU A 247 4.24 -9.90 18.87
N ALA A 248 4.53 -9.28 17.73
CA ALA A 248 4.52 -9.92 16.42
C ALA A 248 5.96 -10.09 15.90
N PHE A 249 6.22 -11.13 15.12
CA PHE A 249 7.56 -11.45 14.61
C PHE A 249 7.52 -12.14 13.24
N PRO A 250 8.50 -11.87 12.35
CA PRO A 250 8.63 -12.59 11.09
C PRO A 250 9.15 -14.01 11.33
N ILE A 251 8.64 -14.97 10.57
CA ILE A 251 9.06 -16.38 10.61
C ILE A 251 9.75 -16.78 9.30
N GLY A 252 9.17 -16.40 8.16
CA GLY A 252 9.69 -16.69 6.82
C GLY A 252 9.83 -15.40 6.03
N THR A 253 11.05 -15.11 5.56
CA THR A 253 11.38 -13.88 4.82
C THR A 253 12.13 -14.19 3.53
N THR A 254 11.95 -13.31 2.55
CA THR A 254 12.79 -13.27 1.35
C THR A 254 14.20 -12.75 1.69
N LYS A 255 15.14 -12.86 0.75
CA LYS A 255 16.54 -12.40 0.96
C LYS A 255 16.67 -10.91 1.29
N ASP A 256 15.72 -10.10 0.82
CA ASP A 256 15.61 -8.67 1.07
C ASP A 256 14.73 -8.33 2.28
N GLY A 257 14.38 -9.32 3.11
CA GLY A 257 13.70 -9.12 4.39
C GLY A 257 12.19 -8.94 4.33
N ARG A 258 11.54 -9.16 3.18
CA ARG A 258 10.08 -9.12 3.06
C ARG A 258 9.47 -10.41 3.62
N ALA A 259 8.56 -10.29 4.58
CA ALA A 259 7.96 -11.44 5.24
C ALA A 259 6.78 -12.02 4.42
N PHE A 260 6.73 -13.34 4.30
CA PHE A 260 5.59 -14.11 3.75
C PHE A 260 4.91 -15.01 4.80
N LEU A 261 5.49 -15.08 5.98
CA LEU A 261 5.05 -15.90 7.10
C LEU A 261 5.43 -15.20 8.39
N ALA A 262 4.46 -14.98 9.28
CA ALA A 262 4.67 -14.25 10.53
C ALA A 262 3.79 -14.82 11.65
N GLY A 263 4.23 -14.61 12.88
CA GLY A 263 3.54 -15.02 14.09
C GLY A 263 3.28 -13.84 15.02
N ALA A 264 2.30 -13.97 15.90
CA ALA A 264 2.05 -13.00 16.96
C ALA A 264 1.40 -13.64 18.19
N TYR A 265 1.61 -13.00 19.34
CA TYR A 265 0.81 -13.22 20.54
C TYR A 265 -0.31 -12.18 20.62
N TYR A 266 -1.52 -12.62 20.98
CA TYR A 266 -2.66 -11.75 21.16
C TYR A 266 -3.56 -12.27 22.29
N GLY A 267 -3.65 -11.51 23.38
CA GLY A 267 -4.19 -11.99 24.65
C GLY A 267 -3.46 -13.24 25.16
N GLN A 268 -4.23 -14.25 25.52
CA GLN A 268 -3.70 -15.54 25.96
C GLN A 268 -3.37 -16.47 24.78
N GLY A 269 -3.77 -16.10 23.56
CA GLY A 269 -3.63 -16.95 22.38
C GLY A 269 -2.52 -16.50 21.45
N ARG A 270 -2.53 -17.14 20.28
CA ARG A 270 -1.45 -17.06 19.30
C ARG A 270 -1.97 -17.11 17.88
N VAL A 271 -1.23 -16.47 16.97
CA VAL A 271 -1.62 -16.31 15.57
C VAL A 271 -0.44 -16.62 14.67
N ILE A 272 -0.68 -17.35 13.59
CA ILE A 272 0.24 -17.48 12.45
C ILE A 272 -0.51 -17.08 11.20
N VAL A 273 0.10 -16.18 10.42
CA VAL A 273 -0.38 -15.78 9.10
C VAL A 273 0.57 -16.27 8.03
N ILE A 274 0.02 -16.88 6.97
CA ILE A 274 0.73 -17.17 5.72
C ILE A 274 0.11 -16.37 4.58
N THR A 275 0.95 -15.73 3.76
CA THR A 275 0.48 -14.75 2.78
C THR A 275 -0.06 -15.35 1.48
N HIS A 276 -0.38 -16.66 1.50
CA HIS A 276 -1.20 -17.37 0.52
C HIS A 276 -1.65 -18.73 1.11
N GLU A 277 -2.95 -19.00 1.06
CA GLU A 277 -3.62 -20.19 1.59
C GLU A 277 -3.18 -21.50 0.92
N GLY A 278 -2.76 -21.44 -0.35
CA GLY A 278 -2.29 -22.60 -1.11
C GLY A 278 -1.09 -23.33 -0.47
N TYR A 279 -0.32 -22.66 0.39
CA TYR A 279 0.82 -23.27 1.06
C TYR A 279 0.46 -24.00 2.37
N LEU A 280 -0.74 -23.80 2.91
CA LEU A 280 -1.18 -24.48 4.15
C LEU A 280 -1.25 -26.00 4.00
N GLY A 281 -1.52 -26.48 2.79
CA GLY A 281 -1.63 -27.92 2.47
C GLY A 281 -0.47 -28.46 1.65
N ARG A 282 0.63 -27.72 1.49
CA ARG A 282 1.75 -28.12 0.63
C ARG A 282 2.70 -29.04 1.39
N GLU A 283 3.04 -30.19 0.79
CA GLU A 283 3.90 -31.19 1.44
C GLU A 283 5.30 -30.66 1.79
N GLN A 284 5.89 -29.78 0.96
CA GLN A 284 7.19 -29.14 1.29
C GLN A 284 7.12 -28.24 2.54
N MET A 285 5.94 -27.70 2.86
CA MET A 285 5.70 -26.88 4.05
C MET A 285 5.29 -27.71 5.27
N SER A 286 5.18 -29.04 5.12
CA SER A 286 4.63 -29.94 6.14
C SER A 286 5.32 -29.84 7.50
N PRO A 287 6.66 -29.90 7.62
CA PRO A 287 7.32 -29.82 8.93
C PRO A 287 6.92 -28.55 9.69
N PHE A 288 6.96 -27.40 9.02
CA PHE A 288 6.53 -26.14 9.60
C PHE A 288 5.05 -26.13 9.97
N MET A 289 4.14 -26.58 9.09
CA MET A 289 2.69 -26.52 9.35
C MET A 289 2.28 -27.39 10.55
N LEU A 290 2.94 -28.52 10.76
CA LEU A 290 2.71 -29.36 11.93
C LEU A 290 3.21 -28.70 13.22
N ASN A 291 4.38 -28.06 13.18
CA ASN A 291 4.90 -27.29 14.31
C ASN A 291 4.01 -26.08 14.61
N ALA A 292 3.57 -25.36 13.57
CA ALA A 292 2.69 -24.20 13.67
C ALA A 292 1.39 -24.54 14.43
N VAL A 293 0.69 -25.62 14.06
CA VAL A 293 -0.56 -25.99 14.74
C VAL A 293 -0.32 -26.46 16.18
N ARG A 294 0.79 -27.14 16.47
CA ARG A 294 1.15 -27.52 17.85
C ARG A 294 1.53 -26.30 18.69
N TRP A 295 2.23 -25.33 18.11
CA TRP A 295 2.54 -24.06 18.76
C TRP A 295 1.23 -23.34 19.07
N LEU A 296 0.33 -23.20 18.09
CA LEU A 296 -0.98 -22.57 18.29
C LEU A 296 -1.85 -23.26 19.35
N ASP A 297 -1.81 -24.59 19.45
CA ASP A 297 -2.57 -25.39 20.43
C ASP A 297 -2.04 -25.30 21.87
N GLU A 298 -0.77 -24.93 22.08
CA GLU A 298 -0.15 -24.87 23.42
C GLU A 298 -0.14 -26.18 24.21
N GLY A 299 -0.29 -27.33 23.55
CA GLY A 299 -0.40 -28.60 24.25
C GLY A 299 -1.74 -28.77 24.98
N ARG A 300 -2.77 -27.97 24.65
CA ARG A 300 -4.16 -28.21 25.07
C ARG A 300 -4.70 -29.54 24.54
N ASN A 301 -4.08 -30.08 23.49
CA ASN A 301 -4.50 -31.29 22.77
C ASN A 301 -5.97 -31.21 22.31
N GLY A 302 -6.40 -30.00 21.95
CA GLY A 302 -7.79 -29.73 21.62
C GLY A 302 -8.08 -29.85 20.12
N LEU A 303 -9.33 -29.59 19.76
CA LEU A 303 -9.83 -29.80 18.40
C LEU A 303 -9.36 -28.70 17.44
N VAL A 304 -8.76 -29.11 16.32
CA VAL A 304 -8.38 -28.24 15.20
C VAL A 304 -9.54 -28.20 14.20
N GLY A 305 -10.13 -27.03 14.01
CA GLY A 305 -11.20 -26.81 13.03
C GLY A 305 -10.65 -26.17 11.76
N VAL A 306 -10.78 -26.85 10.62
CA VAL A 306 -10.28 -26.37 9.32
C VAL A 306 -11.46 -26.02 8.42
N VAL A 307 -11.50 -24.80 7.87
CA VAL A 307 -12.60 -24.41 6.98
C VAL A 307 -12.68 -25.37 5.77
N PRO A 308 -13.90 -25.77 5.33
CA PRO A 308 -14.06 -26.83 4.33
C PRO A 308 -13.30 -26.62 3.01
N GLN A 309 -13.06 -25.36 2.62
CA GLN A 309 -12.33 -24.98 1.41
C GLN A 309 -10.84 -25.37 1.47
N LEU A 310 -10.26 -25.50 2.66
CA LEU A 310 -8.86 -25.84 2.88
C LEU A 310 -8.65 -27.36 3.02
N GLY A 311 -9.18 -28.12 2.06
CA GLY A 311 -9.16 -29.59 2.09
C GLY A 311 -7.75 -30.19 2.18
N SER A 312 -6.77 -29.64 1.44
CA SER A 312 -5.37 -30.08 1.48
C SER A 312 -4.71 -29.77 2.82
N ALA A 313 -5.02 -28.61 3.42
CA ALA A 313 -4.52 -28.24 4.74
C ALA A 313 -5.06 -29.21 5.80
N HIS A 314 -6.36 -29.52 5.78
CA HIS A 314 -6.94 -30.52 6.67
C HIS A 314 -6.19 -31.86 6.60
N THR A 315 -5.98 -32.39 5.39
CA THR A 315 -5.25 -33.66 5.18
C THR A 315 -3.83 -33.63 5.75
N LEU A 316 -3.11 -32.51 5.58
CA LEU A 316 -1.77 -32.33 6.13
C LEU A 316 -1.83 -32.25 7.66
N LEU A 317 -2.67 -31.37 8.20
CA LEU A 317 -2.74 -31.07 9.63
C LEU A 317 -3.29 -32.24 10.47
N SER A 318 -4.08 -33.15 9.88
CA SER A 318 -4.45 -34.42 10.53
C SER A 318 -3.23 -35.29 10.89
N LYS A 319 -2.05 -35.06 10.29
CA LYS A 319 -0.79 -35.74 10.63
C LYS A 319 -0.11 -35.18 11.90
N SER A 320 -0.64 -34.09 12.48
CA SER A 320 -0.04 -33.41 13.65
C SER A 320 -0.11 -34.22 14.96
N GLY A 321 -1.03 -35.18 15.03
CA GLY A 321 -1.37 -35.89 16.27
C GLY A 321 -2.49 -35.24 17.07
N LEU A 322 -2.99 -34.07 16.63
CA LEU A 322 -4.16 -33.40 17.22
C LEU A 322 -5.45 -33.84 16.53
N PRO A 323 -6.59 -33.89 17.25
CA PRO A 323 -7.88 -34.15 16.63
C PRO A 323 -8.21 -33.00 15.66
N CYS A 324 -8.55 -33.33 14.43
CA CYS A 324 -8.77 -32.37 13.34
C CYS A 324 -10.09 -32.70 12.64
N GLU A 325 -10.87 -31.67 12.32
CA GLU A 325 -12.11 -31.80 11.55
C GLU A 325 -12.29 -30.65 10.55
N LYS A 326 -13.18 -30.85 9.59
CA LYS A 326 -13.64 -29.77 8.71
C LYS A 326 -14.84 -29.06 9.34
N SER A 327 -14.68 -27.81 9.72
CA SER A 327 -15.76 -27.00 10.29
C SER A 327 -15.55 -25.51 10.08
N GLY A 328 -16.64 -24.74 10.22
CA GLY A 328 -16.56 -23.29 10.39
C GLY A 328 -16.06 -22.92 11.78
N PHE A 329 -15.98 -21.62 12.07
CA PHE A 329 -15.55 -21.14 13.39
C PHE A 329 -16.49 -21.63 14.51
N ARG A 330 -15.91 -22.09 15.62
CA ARG A 330 -16.59 -22.42 16.87
C ARG A 330 -15.68 -22.09 18.06
N LYS A 331 -16.27 -21.69 19.19
CA LYS A 331 -15.52 -21.22 20.37
C LYS A 331 -14.79 -22.34 21.11
N GLU A 332 -15.22 -23.60 20.92
CA GLU A 332 -14.67 -24.78 21.59
C GLU A 332 -13.42 -25.35 20.89
N LEU A 333 -13.06 -24.81 19.72
CA LEU A 333 -11.83 -25.20 19.03
C LEU A 333 -10.61 -24.82 19.86
N SER A 334 -9.51 -25.56 19.71
CA SER A 334 -8.21 -25.12 20.22
C SER A 334 -7.45 -24.32 19.17
N VAL A 335 -7.57 -24.72 17.90
CA VAL A 335 -6.99 -24.01 16.76
C VAL A 335 -8.04 -23.87 15.66
N TYR A 336 -8.20 -22.67 15.13
CA TYR A 336 -9.04 -22.39 13.96
C TYR A 336 -8.15 -22.09 12.75
N VAL A 337 -8.39 -22.83 11.66
CA VAL A 337 -7.64 -22.71 10.40
C VAL A 337 -8.56 -22.18 9.30
N CYS A 338 -8.31 -20.95 8.84
CA CYS A 338 -9.21 -20.23 7.94
C CYS A 338 -8.49 -19.44 6.83
N THR A 339 -9.29 -18.86 5.93
CA THR A 339 -8.79 -17.94 4.90
C THR A 339 -8.94 -16.48 5.34
N SER A 340 -8.13 -15.59 4.80
CA SER A 340 -8.20 -14.14 5.05
C SER A 340 -9.20 -13.38 4.16
N TYR A 341 -10.14 -14.07 3.52
CA TYR A 341 -11.08 -13.49 2.55
C TYR A 341 -12.44 -13.07 3.13
N SER A 342 -12.66 -13.30 4.42
CA SER A 342 -13.90 -12.94 5.10
C SER A 342 -13.61 -12.41 6.49
N ASP A 343 -14.34 -11.37 6.87
CA ASP A 343 -14.33 -10.70 8.15
C ASP A 343 -15.66 -10.84 8.90
N ALA A 344 -16.58 -11.68 8.38
CA ALA A 344 -17.92 -11.84 8.93
C ALA A 344 -17.97 -12.29 10.41
N GLN A 345 -16.88 -12.87 10.92
CA GLN A 345 -16.73 -13.32 12.31
C GLN A 345 -15.48 -12.71 12.96
N ALA A 346 -15.05 -11.52 12.52
CA ALA A 346 -13.78 -10.94 12.94
C ALA A 346 -13.71 -10.71 14.46
N ASP A 347 -14.77 -10.16 15.05
CA ASP A 347 -14.83 -9.92 16.50
C ASP A 347 -14.79 -11.25 17.29
N GLU A 348 -15.51 -12.28 16.85
CA GLU A 348 -15.50 -13.58 17.52
C GLU A 348 -14.16 -14.31 17.40
N ILE A 349 -13.47 -14.17 16.26
CA ILE A 349 -12.13 -14.72 16.06
C ILE A 349 -11.11 -13.96 16.93
N GLN A 350 -11.21 -12.64 17.02
CA GLN A 350 -10.36 -11.83 17.89
C GLN A 350 -10.56 -12.20 19.36
N ASP A 351 -11.81 -12.31 19.82
CA ASP A 351 -12.14 -12.78 21.17
C ASP A 351 -11.59 -14.17 21.43
N PHE A 352 -11.77 -15.09 20.48
CA PHE A 352 -11.28 -16.47 20.59
C PHE A 352 -9.77 -16.52 20.79
N VAL A 353 -9.01 -15.77 19.99
CA VAL A 353 -7.55 -15.70 20.16
C VAL A 353 -7.19 -15.01 21.47
N ALA A 354 -7.83 -13.88 21.80
CA ALA A 354 -7.58 -13.17 23.04
C ALA A 354 -7.76 -14.07 24.27
N GLU A 355 -8.74 -14.98 24.25
CA GLU A 355 -9.06 -15.92 25.34
C GLU A 355 -8.24 -17.22 25.33
N GLY A 356 -7.24 -17.35 24.44
CA GLY A 356 -6.32 -18.48 24.44
C GLY A 356 -6.35 -19.33 23.18
N GLY A 357 -7.27 -19.09 22.26
CA GLY A 357 -7.36 -19.81 20.99
C GLY A 357 -6.16 -19.60 20.07
N GLY A 358 -5.88 -20.60 19.24
CA GLY A 358 -4.88 -20.53 18.18
C GLY A 358 -5.50 -20.19 16.82
N LEU A 359 -4.96 -19.21 16.11
CA LEU A 359 -5.40 -18.87 14.74
C LEU A 359 -4.31 -19.18 13.72
N LEU A 360 -4.63 -20.01 12.73
CA LEU A 360 -3.83 -20.18 11.52
C LEU A 360 -4.61 -19.64 10.33
N ILE A 361 -4.17 -18.51 9.78
CA ILE A 361 -4.90 -17.81 8.72
C ILE A 361 -4.05 -17.68 7.46
N GLY A 362 -4.62 -18.06 6.32
CA GLY A 362 -3.93 -18.02 5.04
C GLY A 362 -4.68 -17.22 3.98
N GLY A 363 -3.94 -16.43 3.20
CA GLY A 363 -4.49 -15.80 2.00
C GLY A 363 -3.66 -14.61 1.54
N HIS A 364 -4.03 -14.09 0.38
CA HIS A 364 -3.26 -13.06 -0.31
C HIS A 364 -4.11 -11.79 -0.55
N ALA A 365 -3.55 -10.63 -0.21
CA ALA A 365 -4.19 -9.34 -0.38
C ALA A 365 -3.86 -8.66 -1.73
N TRP A 366 -2.79 -9.07 -2.43
CA TRP A 366 -2.41 -8.48 -3.72
C TRP A 366 -3.53 -8.57 -4.77
N TYR A 367 -4.27 -9.68 -4.83
CA TYR A 367 -5.37 -9.84 -5.79
C TYR A 367 -6.52 -8.90 -5.46
N TRP A 368 -6.83 -8.73 -4.17
CA TRP A 368 -7.83 -7.76 -3.73
C TRP A 368 -7.39 -6.34 -4.07
N ALA A 369 -6.13 -5.97 -3.83
CA ALA A 369 -5.60 -4.65 -4.14
C ALA A 369 -5.65 -4.35 -5.65
N GLN A 370 -5.35 -5.36 -6.49
CA GLN A 370 -5.42 -5.26 -7.94
C GLN A 370 -6.87 -5.10 -8.45
N THR A 371 -7.82 -5.78 -7.83
CA THR A 371 -9.25 -5.75 -8.21
C THR A 371 -10.02 -4.59 -7.59
N ASN A 372 -9.45 -3.90 -6.60
CA ASN A 372 -10.03 -2.72 -5.94
C ASN A 372 -9.07 -1.51 -6.05
N PRO A 373 -8.74 -1.06 -7.27
CA PRO A 373 -7.77 0.01 -7.45
C PRO A 373 -8.22 1.31 -6.79
N GLY A 374 -7.32 1.93 -6.02
CA GLY A 374 -7.59 3.17 -5.28
C GLY A 374 -8.27 2.95 -3.91
N HIS A 375 -8.54 1.71 -3.52
CA HIS A 375 -8.94 1.39 -2.15
C HIS A 375 -7.71 1.05 -1.28
N ASN A 376 -7.81 1.35 0.00
CA ASN A 376 -6.74 1.11 0.96
C ASN A 376 -6.76 -0.35 1.44
N THR A 377 -5.76 -1.14 1.06
CA THR A 377 -5.64 -2.55 1.48
C THR A 377 -5.54 -2.72 2.99
N MET A 378 -4.92 -1.76 3.69
CA MET A 378 -4.70 -1.86 5.14
C MET A 378 -6.00 -1.79 5.94
N THR A 379 -7.05 -1.17 5.37
CA THR A 379 -8.35 -0.95 6.03
C THR A 379 -9.54 -1.51 5.27
N GLY A 380 -9.36 -1.98 4.03
CA GLY A 380 -10.45 -2.48 3.18
C GLY A 380 -10.39 -3.98 2.91
N TYR A 381 -9.23 -4.62 3.10
CA TYR A 381 -9.10 -6.07 2.94
C TYR A 381 -9.60 -6.80 4.19
N ALA A 382 -10.56 -7.71 4.02
CA ALA A 382 -11.24 -8.42 5.09
C ALA A 382 -10.29 -9.06 6.12
N GLY A 383 -9.22 -9.71 5.68
CA GLY A 383 -8.22 -10.32 6.56
C GLY A 383 -7.55 -9.33 7.52
N ASN A 384 -7.37 -8.07 7.09
CA ASN A 384 -6.77 -7.04 7.93
C ASN A 384 -7.71 -6.54 9.03
N HIS A 385 -9.03 -6.70 8.88
CA HIS A 385 -9.97 -6.43 9.98
C HIS A 385 -9.75 -7.38 11.16
N ILE A 386 -9.23 -8.59 10.91
CA ILE A 386 -8.85 -9.57 11.93
C ILE A 386 -7.43 -9.27 12.42
N LEU A 387 -6.47 -9.19 11.49
CA LEU A 387 -5.03 -9.24 11.77
C LEU A 387 -4.45 -7.94 12.34
N ASN A 388 -4.99 -6.77 11.99
CA ASN A 388 -4.40 -5.48 12.39
C ASN A 388 -4.32 -5.33 13.92
N LYS A 389 -5.35 -5.79 14.65
CA LYS A 389 -5.36 -5.78 16.13
C LYS A 389 -4.33 -6.73 16.74
N MET A 390 -3.91 -7.75 15.98
CA MET A 390 -2.93 -8.75 16.36
C MET A 390 -1.50 -8.34 15.97
N GLY A 391 -1.31 -7.14 15.41
CA GLY A 391 0.02 -6.63 15.05
C GLY A 391 0.54 -7.09 13.69
N LEU A 392 -0.34 -7.58 12.82
CA LEU A 392 -0.01 -8.14 11.51
C LEU A 392 -0.91 -7.52 10.43
N SER A 393 -0.39 -7.24 9.24
CA SER A 393 -1.22 -6.78 8.12
C SER A 393 -0.75 -7.38 6.79
N LEU A 394 -1.67 -7.92 6.00
CA LEU A 394 -1.42 -8.37 4.64
C LEU A 394 -1.42 -7.16 3.69
N MET A 395 -0.33 -6.99 2.94
CA MET A 395 -0.13 -5.88 2.01
C MET A 395 -0.51 -6.26 0.58
N GLY A 396 -0.79 -5.26 -0.26
CA GLY A 396 -1.13 -5.46 -1.68
C GLY A 396 0.06 -5.86 -2.57
N ASN A 397 1.28 -5.88 -2.03
CA ASN A 397 2.51 -6.16 -2.77
C ASN A 397 2.69 -7.67 -2.97
N THR A 398 3.18 -8.06 -4.14
CA THR A 398 3.57 -9.45 -4.45
C THR A 398 5.01 -9.74 -4.06
N LEU A 399 5.29 -10.98 -3.71
CA LEU A 399 6.65 -11.48 -3.46
C LEU A 399 7.13 -12.41 -4.56
N ASP A 400 8.45 -12.44 -4.76
CA ASP A 400 9.09 -13.33 -5.71
C ASP A 400 9.02 -14.78 -5.24
N ALA A 401 8.56 -15.67 -6.12
CA ALA A 401 8.58 -17.10 -5.87
C ALA A 401 10.03 -17.60 -5.72
N GLY A 402 10.28 -18.43 -4.71
CA GLY A 402 11.63 -18.90 -4.42
C GLY A 402 11.66 -19.94 -3.31
N CYS A 403 12.87 -20.45 -3.07
CA CYS A 403 13.17 -21.23 -1.88
C CYS A 403 14.05 -20.38 -0.96
N TYR A 404 13.59 -20.15 0.26
CA TYR A 404 14.22 -19.24 1.22
C TYR A 404 14.65 -19.99 2.47
N LYS A 405 15.86 -19.73 2.96
CA LYS A 405 16.35 -20.39 4.18
C LYS A 405 15.52 -19.97 5.39
N ALA A 406 15.25 -20.93 6.28
CA ALA A 406 14.70 -20.61 7.59
C ALA A 406 15.67 -19.71 8.37
N PRO A 407 15.18 -18.71 9.13
CA PRO A 407 16.05 -17.87 9.95
C PRO A 407 16.68 -18.69 11.08
N VAL A 408 17.88 -18.32 11.50
CA VAL A 408 18.56 -18.95 12.62
C VAL A 408 18.05 -18.34 13.93
N PRO A 409 17.45 -19.12 14.83
CA PRO A 409 16.97 -18.58 16.11
C PRO A 409 18.09 -17.92 16.92
N GLY A 410 17.80 -16.73 17.47
CA GLY A 410 18.76 -15.96 18.27
C GLY A 410 19.69 -15.02 17.49
N GLN A 411 19.70 -15.07 16.15
CA GLN A 411 20.36 -14.05 15.30
C GLN A 411 19.40 -12.94 14.84
N THR A 412 18.10 -13.10 15.12
CA THR A 412 17.00 -12.40 14.44
C THR A 412 16.80 -10.93 14.79
N CYS A 413 17.26 -10.45 15.95
CA CYS A 413 17.09 -9.03 16.31
C CYS A 413 18.24 -8.14 15.82
N SER A 414 19.44 -8.66 15.59
CA SER A 414 20.60 -7.89 15.11
C SER A 414 20.93 -8.10 13.63
N GLU A 415 20.49 -9.21 13.02
CA GLU A 415 20.75 -9.55 11.61
C GLU A 415 19.47 -9.75 10.77
N GLY A 416 18.27 -9.62 11.38
CA GLY A 416 16.97 -9.77 10.70
C GLY A 416 16.18 -8.48 10.65
N PHE A 417 15.44 -8.25 9.56
CA PHE A 417 14.56 -7.09 9.43
C PHE A 417 13.33 -7.22 10.34
N HIS A 418 13.18 -6.32 11.32
CA HIS A 418 11.96 -6.15 12.11
C HIS A 418 11.56 -4.67 12.15
N PHE A 419 10.34 -4.36 11.71
CA PHE A 419 9.83 -2.99 11.54
C PHE A 419 10.09 -2.09 12.75
N ARG A 420 9.59 -2.49 13.93
CA ARG A 420 9.71 -1.71 15.17
C ARG A 420 11.17 -1.50 15.63
N HIS A 421 12.01 -2.52 15.49
CA HIS A 421 13.42 -2.42 15.87
C HIS A 421 14.14 -1.42 14.97
N LEU A 422 14.04 -1.59 13.64
CA LEU A 422 14.72 -0.71 12.70
C LEU A 422 14.18 0.72 12.78
N LEU A 423 12.87 0.89 13.01
CA LEU A 423 12.26 2.19 13.25
C LEU A 423 12.88 2.89 14.48
N ARG A 424 13.02 2.17 15.59
CA ARG A 424 13.69 2.70 16.80
C ARG A 424 15.15 3.05 16.52
N ARG A 425 15.89 2.17 15.84
CA ARG A 425 17.30 2.40 15.48
C ARG A 425 17.45 3.62 14.57
N PHE A 426 16.56 3.80 13.61
CA PHE A 426 16.51 4.98 12.75
C PHE A 426 16.21 6.25 13.54
N ALA A 427 15.23 6.23 14.46
CA ALA A 427 14.93 7.36 15.32
C ALA A 427 16.11 7.73 16.22
N SER A 428 16.79 6.75 16.85
CA SER A 428 18.04 6.97 17.62
C SER A 428 19.15 7.57 16.74
N HIS A 429 19.33 7.06 15.53
CA HIS A 429 20.32 7.59 14.59
C HIS A 429 20.08 9.07 14.27
N VAL A 430 18.81 9.44 14.05
CA VAL A 430 18.42 10.82 13.73
C VAL A 430 18.51 11.75 14.94
N THR A 431 17.98 11.33 16.08
CA THR A 431 17.77 12.21 17.24
C THR A 431 18.95 12.22 18.23
N GLN A 432 19.71 11.12 18.32
CA GLN A 432 20.81 10.94 19.27
C GLN A 432 22.17 10.79 18.58
N GLY A 433 22.21 10.66 17.26
CA GLY A 433 23.46 10.51 16.49
C GLY A 433 24.09 9.12 16.59
N GLU A 434 23.33 8.10 17.01
CA GLU A 434 23.82 6.71 17.04
C GLU A 434 24.15 6.21 15.63
N THR A 435 25.16 5.36 15.47
CA THR A 435 25.51 4.78 14.16
C THR A 435 24.63 3.59 13.82
N LEU A 436 24.17 3.51 12.57
CA LEU A 436 23.53 2.32 12.01
C LEU A 436 24.59 1.34 11.49
N THR A 437 24.30 0.04 11.58
CA THR A 437 25.10 -0.99 10.90
C THR A 437 24.79 -1.02 9.40
N GLU A 438 25.67 -1.65 8.60
CA GLU A 438 25.44 -1.82 7.16
C GLU A 438 24.12 -2.56 6.86
N HIS A 439 23.76 -3.53 7.70
CA HIS A 439 22.50 -4.27 7.58
C HIS A 439 21.29 -3.38 7.88
N GLU A 440 21.35 -2.56 8.93
CA GLU A 440 20.31 -1.60 9.28
C GLU A 440 20.12 -0.55 8.17
N GLU A 441 21.21 -0.03 7.63
CA GLU A 441 21.19 0.95 6.54
C GLU A 441 20.55 0.38 5.26
N ALA A 442 20.87 -0.87 4.92
CA ALA A 442 20.25 -1.58 3.79
C ALA A 442 18.73 -1.75 3.96
N GLY A 443 18.25 -1.86 5.20
CA GLY A 443 16.83 -1.99 5.52
C GLY A 443 16.01 -0.69 5.41
N LEU A 444 16.64 0.50 5.36
CA LEU A 444 15.92 1.78 5.46
C LEU A 444 14.94 2.04 4.30
N LYS A 445 15.25 1.58 3.08
CA LYS A 445 14.32 1.70 1.95
C LYS A 445 13.02 0.93 2.21
N LYS A 446 13.14 -0.31 2.68
CA LYS A 446 12.00 -1.13 3.09
C LYS A 446 11.25 -0.48 4.25
N LEU A 447 11.97 0.01 5.26
CA LEU A 447 11.36 0.71 6.39
C LEU A 447 10.51 1.91 5.94
N GLY A 448 10.94 2.67 4.95
CA GLY A 448 10.13 3.76 4.38
C GLY A 448 8.79 3.28 3.81
N SER A 449 8.81 2.19 3.04
CA SER A 449 7.59 1.55 2.52
C SER A 449 6.70 0.99 3.63
N ASP A 450 7.29 0.35 4.64
CA ASP A 450 6.57 -0.22 5.77
C ASP A 450 5.94 0.89 6.62
N CYS A 451 6.63 2.02 6.83
CA CYS A 451 6.08 3.19 7.51
C CYS A 451 4.89 3.78 6.74
N ALA A 452 5.00 3.94 5.42
CA ALA A 452 3.89 4.41 4.59
C ALA A 452 2.65 3.50 4.72
N ASN A 453 2.83 2.18 4.59
CA ASN A 453 1.75 1.21 4.77
C ASN A 453 1.19 1.19 6.20
N TYR A 454 2.04 1.29 7.21
CA TYR A 454 1.61 1.41 8.60
C TYR A 454 0.71 2.63 8.80
N LEU A 455 1.10 3.78 8.27
CA LEU A 455 0.33 5.03 8.39
C LEU A 455 -1.03 4.95 7.67
N HIS A 456 -1.13 4.18 6.58
CA HIS A 456 -2.40 3.93 5.90
C HIS A 456 -3.44 3.22 6.79
N MET A 457 -3.07 2.58 7.90
CA MET A 457 -4.05 2.02 8.83
C MET A 457 -4.97 3.09 9.46
N ARG A 458 -4.51 4.35 9.57
CA ARG A 458 -5.24 5.49 10.17
C ARG A 458 -5.84 5.19 11.56
N ALA A 459 -5.15 4.37 12.35
CA ALA A 459 -5.62 3.89 13.65
C ALA A 459 -5.38 4.92 14.78
N HIS A 460 -5.94 6.13 14.65
CA HIS A 460 -5.74 7.22 15.62
C HIS A 460 -6.26 6.88 17.03
N ASP A 461 -7.15 5.91 17.13
CA ASP A 461 -7.68 5.33 18.36
C ASP A 461 -6.79 4.24 18.97
N CYS A 462 -5.61 3.95 18.40
CA CYS A 462 -4.63 2.99 18.91
C CYS A 462 -3.38 3.69 19.47
N ALA A 463 -2.98 3.38 20.71
CA ALA A 463 -1.86 4.05 21.38
C ALA A 463 -0.51 3.73 20.73
N SER A 464 -0.37 2.49 20.23
CA SER A 464 0.81 2.06 19.48
C SER A 464 0.95 2.87 18.19
N TYR A 465 -0.16 3.07 17.45
CA TYR A 465 -0.18 3.85 16.23
C TYR A 465 0.15 5.32 16.47
N THR A 466 -0.48 5.96 17.45
CA THR A 466 -0.20 7.36 17.79
C THR A 466 1.24 7.57 18.24
N SER A 467 1.85 6.59 18.92
CA SER A 467 3.26 6.66 19.34
C SER A 467 4.22 6.59 18.15
N VAL A 468 3.94 5.71 17.17
CA VAL A 468 4.73 5.62 15.93
C VAL A 468 4.56 6.89 15.09
N LEU A 469 3.32 7.39 14.94
CA LEU A 469 3.06 8.64 14.21
C LEU A 469 3.76 9.84 14.88
N ALA A 470 3.72 9.95 16.21
CA ALA A 470 4.43 10.99 16.95
C ALA A 470 5.93 10.91 16.71
N MET A 471 6.53 9.71 16.82
CA MET A 471 7.95 9.50 16.50
C MET A 471 8.31 9.96 15.09
N LEU A 472 7.56 9.52 14.07
CA LEU A 472 7.84 9.89 12.68
C LEU A 472 7.69 11.40 12.46
N THR A 473 6.71 12.02 13.13
CA THR A 473 6.51 13.47 13.12
C THR A 473 7.71 14.20 13.73
N ASP A 474 8.21 13.74 14.87
CA ASP A 474 9.37 14.34 15.54
C ASP A 474 10.65 14.17 14.72
N VAL A 475 10.88 12.98 14.15
CA VAL A 475 11.98 12.71 13.21
C VAL A 475 11.94 13.70 12.03
N LEU A 476 10.76 13.96 11.46
CA LEU A 476 10.60 14.91 10.36
C LEU A 476 10.78 16.36 10.79
N LYS A 477 10.38 16.74 12.01
CA LYS A 477 10.64 18.08 12.55
C LYS A 477 12.13 18.33 12.78
N GLU A 478 12.86 17.33 13.25
CA GLU A 478 14.30 17.41 13.49
C GLU A 478 15.11 17.42 12.18
N THR A 479 14.73 16.60 11.20
CA THR A 479 15.50 16.45 9.94
C THR A 479 15.03 17.37 8.82
N GLY A 480 13.73 17.67 8.76
CA GLY A 480 13.07 18.16 7.57
C GLY A 480 13.08 17.15 6.41
N LEU A 481 12.53 17.56 5.27
CA LEU A 481 12.65 16.76 4.04
C LEU A 481 13.93 17.10 3.28
N PRO A 482 14.58 16.10 2.67
CA PRO A 482 15.72 16.35 1.79
C PRO A 482 15.24 17.15 0.57
N GLN A 483 16.04 18.13 0.16
CA GLN A 483 15.81 18.84 -1.09
C GLN A 483 16.12 17.89 -2.25
N VAL A 484 15.20 17.82 -3.22
CA VAL A 484 15.31 16.87 -4.32
C VAL A 484 14.90 17.54 -5.63
N CYS A 485 15.76 17.42 -6.64
CA CYS A 485 15.49 17.92 -7.99
C CYS A 485 16.39 17.20 -9.01
N HIS A 486 16.27 17.56 -10.30
CA HIS A 486 17.08 16.99 -11.37
C HIS A 486 18.59 17.02 -11.09
N SER A 487 19.11 18.15 -10.60
CA SER A 487 20.55 18.37 -10.34
C SER A 487 20.98 17.97 -8.92
N CYS A 488 20.04 17.60 -8.06
CA CYS A 488 20.30 17.18 -6.68
C CYS A 488 19.46 15.92 -6.39
N PRO A 489 19.85 14.76 -6.95
CA PRO A 489 19.16 13.52 -6.70
C PRO A 489 19.43 12.98 -5.29
N VAL A 490 18.42 12.35 -4.71
CA VAL A 490 18.51 11.58 -3.47
C VAL A 490 18.93 10.14 -3.79
N ILE A 491 20.04 9.71 -3.17
CA ILE A 491 20.61 8.36 -3.31
C ILE A 491 20.70 7.66 -1.95
N SER A 492 20.86 8.42 -0.86
CA SER A 492 21.02 7.86 0.48
C SER A 492 19.73 7.16 0.93
N ALA A 493 19.88 6.02 1.61
CA ALA A 493 18.73 5.25 2.08
C ALA A 493 17.91 6.02 3.14
N LYS A 494 18.58 6.85 3.94
CA LYS A 494 17.96 7.79 4.89
C LYS A 494 17.04 8.80 4.18
N ASP A 495 17.56 9.53 3.19
CA ASP A 495 16.77 10.58 2.51
C ASP A 495 15.63 9.96 1.70
N HIS A 496 15.87 8.77 1.14
CA HIS A 496 14.83 8.00 0.47
C HIS A 496 13.68 7.60 1.42
N LEU A 497 14.01 7.19 2.65
CA LEU A 497 13.02 6.93 3.70
C LEU A 497 12.25 8.21 4.03
N LEU A 498 12.95 9.32 4.29
CA LEU A 498 12.33 10.59 4.68
C LEU A 498 11.35 11.11 3.60
N LEU A 499 11.70 11.02 2.31
CA LEU A 499 10.80 11.41 1.22
C LEU A 499 9.54 10.54 1.13
N ASN A 500 9.68 9.23 1.36
CA ASN A 500 8.55 8.30 1.31
C ASN A 500 7.58 8.56 2.48
N VAL A 501 8.12 8.76 3.68
CA VAL A 501 7.33 8.91 4.91
C VAL A 501 6.75 10.32 5.07
N GLY A 502 7.44 11.35 4.58
CA GLY A 502 7.04 12.76 4.74
C GLY A 502 5.63 13.07 4.27
N ALA A 503 5.28 12.61 3.07
CA ALA A 503 3.94 12.81 2.51
C ALA A 503 2.87 12.06 3.31
N GLU A 504 3.15 10.83 3.74
CA GLU A 504 2.19 10.03 4.50
C GLU A 504 1.95 10.59 5.90
N VAL A 505 3.00 11.03 6.61
CA VAL A 505 2.84 11.70 7.91
C VAL A 505 2.01 12.97 7.75
N TYR A 506 2.28 13.78 6.71
CA TYR A 506 1.51 14.99 6.46
C TYR A 506 0.01 14.74 6.26
N LYS A 507 -0.37 13.59 5.67
CA LYS A 507 -1.78 13.22 5.47
C LYS A 507 -2.51 12.83 6.75
N VAL A 508 -1.82 12.20 7.70
CA VAL A 508 -2.45 11.59 8.88
C VAL A 508 -2.13 12.32 10.19
N CYS A 509 -1.17 13.24 10.21
CA CYS A 509 -0.88 14.02 11.40
C CYS A 509 -2.08 14.90 11.82
N GLN A 510 -2.24 15.12 13.13
CA GLN A 510 -3.38 15.87 13.68
C GLN A 510 -3.36 17.35 13.28
N ASP A 511 -2.16 17.94 13.16
CA ASP A 511 -1.96 19.32 12.73
C ASP A 511 -0.92 19.40 11.61
N PRO A 512 -1.34 19.19 10.34
CA PRO A 512 -0.43 19.30 9.21
C PRO A 512 0.09 20.72 8.99
N ASP A 513 -0.64 21.75 9.43
CA ASP A 513 -0.22 23.14 9.23
C ASP A 513 0.98 23.47 10.13
N ALA A 514 1.02 22.93 11.35
CA ALA A 514 2.20 23.02 12.22
C ALA A 514 3.41 22.23 11.68
N LEU A 515 3.19 21.17 10.91
CA LEU A 515 4.26 20.35 10.34
C LEU A 515 4.83 20.94 9.04
N LEU A 516 4.00 21.64 8.24
CA LEU A 516 4.34 22.13 6.91
C LEU A 516 5.67 22.92 6.84
N PRO A 517 6.00 23.86 7.76
CA PRO A 517 7.24 24.63 7.69
C PRO A 517 8.52 23.79 7.84
N TYR A 518 8.42 22.60 8.44
CA TYR A 518 9.54 21.67 8.57
C TYR A 518 9.75 20.85 7.29
N LEU A 519 8.66 20.56 6.57
CA LEU A 519 8.68 19.76 5.36
C LEU A 519 9.03 20.60 4.12
N ILE A 520 8.43 21.78 4.00
CA ILE A 520 8.61 22.69 2.87
C ILE A 520 9.15 24.03 3.40
N LYS A 521 10.47 24.24 3.26
CA LYS A 521 11.15 25.44 3.78
C LYS A 521 10.84 26.70 2.97
N ASP A 522 10.72 26.56 1.64
CA ASP A 522 10.50 27.67 0.72
C ASP A 522 9.16 27.50 0.01
N GLN A 523 8.17 28.32 0.37
CA GLN A 523 6.89 28.40 -0.33
C GLN A 523 6.77 29.73 -1.07
N PRO A 524 6.90 29.75 -2.41
CA PRO A 524 6.70 30.97 -3.15
C PRO A 524 5.24 31.42 -3.01
N MET A 525 5.03 32.66 -2.55
CA MET A 525 3.70 33.24 -2.52
C MET A 525 3.20 33.43 -3.96
N MET A 526 2.17 32.67 -4.32
CA MET A 526 1.52 32.76 -5.63
C MET A 526 0.13 33.38 -5.46
N PRO A 527 -0.25 34.38 -6.27
CA PRO A 527 -1.58 34.96 -6.23
C PRO A 527 -2.67 33.90 -6.49
N ALA A 528 -3.55 33.71 -5.51
CA ALA A 528 -4.70 32.80 -5.61
C ALA A 528 -5.96 33.55 -6.05
N LEU A 529 -6.74 32.91 -6.91
CA LEU A 529 -8.11 33.29 -7.24
C LEU A 529 -9.06 32.78 -6.16
N SER A 530 -10.10 33.57 -5.89
CA SER A 530 -11.20 33.16 -5.02
C SER A 530 -12.43 32.74 -5.82
N ASN A 531 -13.09 31.65 -5.41
CA ASN A 531 -14.33 31.14 -6.00
C ASN A 531 -14.25 30.92 -7.52
N ALA A 532 -13.19 30.28 -7.99
CA ALA A 532 -13.04 29.90 -9.39
C ALA A 532 -14.12 28.91 -9.79
N ARG A 533 -14.80 29.16 -10.92
CA ARG A 533 -15.89 28.35 -11.45
C ARG A 533 -15.39 27.53 -12.62
N VAL A 534 -15.49 26.20 -12.51
CA VAL A 534 -15.10 25.27 -13.57
C VAL A 534 -16.36 24.61 -14.12
N ARG A 535 -16.64 24.86 -15.40
CA ARG A 535 -17.75 24.23 -16.11
C ARG A 535 -17.31 22.89 -16.70
N ILE A 536 -18.09 21.86 -16.43
CA ILE A 536 -17.83 20.47 -16.78
C ILE A 536 -18.78 20.04 -17.89
N ASN A 537 -18.20 19.53 -18.96
CA ASN A 537 -18.90 18.77 -19.99
C ASN A 537 -18.06 17.53 -20.28
N CYS A 538 -18.61 16.33 -20.11
CA CYS A 538 -17.89 15.10 -20.39
C CYS A 538 -18.82 14.02 -20.96
N ASN A 539 -18.26 13.17 -21.81
CA ASN A 539 -18.87 11.93 -22.29
C ASN A 539 -17.76 10.89 -22.40
N THR A 540 -17.56 10.12 -21.32
CA THR A 540 -16.36 9.32 -21.13
C THR A 540 -16.39 7.97 -21.86
N ALA A 541 -17.49 7.66 -22.56
CA ALA A 541 -17.71 6.39 -23.26
C ALA A 541 -17.32 5.18 -22.38
N GLY A 542 -16.24 4.46 -22.74
CA GLY A 542 -15.80 3.26 -22.02
C GLY A 542 -14.61 3.44 -21.06
N GLY A 543 -14.01 4.64 -20.95
CA GLY A 543 -12.79 4.86 -20.18
C GLY A 543 -12.91 5.98 -19.15
N GLU A 544 -12.08 5.96 -18.11
CA GLU A 544 -11.96 7.09 -17.17
C GLU A 544 -11.33 8.31 -17.90
N GLU A 545 -11.85 9.52 -17.70
CA GLU A 545 -11.36 10.75 -18.36
C GLU A 545 -10.95 11.81 -17.33
N TRP A 546 -9.80 12.44 -17.55
CA TRP A 546 -9.35 13.56 -16.74
C TRP A 546 -9.75 14.89 -17.37
N LEU A 547 -10.39 15.75 -16.60
CA LEU A 547 -10.81 17.09 -16.99
C LEU A 547 -9.88 18.13 -16.36
N SER A 548 -9.21 18.91 -17.21
CA SER A 548 -8.31 19.99 -16.82
C SER A 548 -9.09 21.19 -16.30
N THR A 549 -8.67 21.73 -15.16
CA THR A 549 -9.31 22.92 -14.55
C THR A 549 -8.59 24.23 -14.88
N GLY A 550 -7.32 24.16 -15.30
CA GLY A 550 -6.46 25.34 -15.44
C GLY A 550 -6.04 25.95 -14.09
N LEU A 551 -6.18 25.20 -13.00
CA LEU A 551 -5.91 25.64 -11.64
C LEU A 551 -4.84 24.76 -10.97
N TYR A 552 -4.09 25.37 -10.07
CA TYR A 552 -2.98 24.78 -9.34
C TYR A 552 -3.15 25.06 -7.84
N LEU A 553 -2.77 24.10 -7.00
CA LEU A 553 -2.63 24.31 -5.57
C LEU A 553 -1.14 24.34 -5.20
N SER A 554 -0.74 25.36 -4.45
CA SER A 554 0.62 25.44 -3.88
C SER A 554 0.87 24.28 -2.93
N PRO A 555 2.15 23.93 -2.66
CA PRO A 555 2.50 22.94 -1.65
C PRO A 555 1.76 23.17 -0.32
N GLY A 556 1.04 22.16 0.18
CA GLY A 556 0.26 22.24 1.42
C GLY A 556 -0.98 23.14 1.39
N MET A 557 -1.28 23.83 0.28
CA MET A 557 -2.46 24.68 0.17
C MET A 557 -3.73 23.83 0.20
N ARG A 558 -4.62 24.15 1.15
CA ARG A 558 -5.96 23.57 1.24
C ARG A 558 -6.97 24.45 0.51
N THR A 559 -7.93 23.81 -0.16
CA THR A 559 -9.11 24.51 -0.69
C THR A 559 -10.37 23.70 -0.42
N TYR A 560 -11.47 24.40 -0.18
CA TYR A 560 -12.80 23.81 -0.29
C TYR A 560 -13.27 23.82 -1.75
N MET A 561 -13.98 22.77 -2.11
CA MET A 561 -14.64 22.61 -3.41
C MET A 561 -16.12 22.34 -3.18
N ALA A 562 -16.97 23.18 -3.77
CA ALA A 562 -18.40 22.93 -3.83
C ALA A 562 -18.69 22.09 -5.06
N MET A 563 -19.16 20.88 -4.81
CA MET A 563 -19.44 19.85 -5.79
C MET A 563 -20.93 19.82 -6.11
N PRO A 564 -21.30 19.74 -7.39
CA PRO A 564 -22.68 19.64 -7.81
C PRO A 564 -23.25 18.26 -7.43
N PRO A 565 -24.50 18.18 -6.93
CA PRO A 565 -25.09 16.93 -6.45
C PRO A 565 -25.05 15.78 -7.47
N GLN A 566 -25.04 16.10 -8.77
CA GLN A 566 -25.03 15.15 -9.88
C GLN A 566 -23.77 14.28 -9.96
N ILE A 567 -22.64 14.71 -9.38
CA ILE A 567 -21.38 13.96 -9.42
C ILE A 567 -20.98 13.37 -8.06
N VAL A 568 -21.70 13.73 -7.01
CA VAL A 568 -21.46 13.26 -5.64
C VAL A 568 -21.89 11.79 -5.52
N ASN A 569 -21.01 10.96 -4.96
CA ASN A 569 -21.17 9.51 -4.84
C ASN A 569 -21.39 8.78 -6.18
N GLN A 570 -20.95 9.37 -7.30
CA GLN A 570 -21.04 8.77 -8.64
C GLN A 570 -19.70 8.19 -9.13
N GLY A 571 -18.74 7.95 -8.23
CA GLY A 571 -17.41 7.42 -8.59
C GLY A 571 -16.42 8.45 -9.15
N TRP A 572 -16.80 9.73 -9.20
CA TRP A 572 -15.91 10.83 -9.56
C TRP A 572 -14.83 11.05 -8.50
N LYS A 573 -13.68 11.58 -8.93
CA LYS A 573 -12.57 11.92 -8.04
C LYS A 573 -12.02 13.30 -8.37
N VAL A 574 -11.45 13.96 -7.36
CA VAL A 574 -10.52 15.08 -7.55
C VAL A 574 -9.11 14.51 -7.56
N GLN A 575 -8.25 14.99 -8.45
CA GLN A 575 -6.81 14.73 -8.37
C GLN A 575 -6.02 16.03 -8.28
N ILE A 576 -4.99 16.04 -7.44
CA ILE A 576 -4.00 17.13 -7.34
C ILE A 576 -2.63 16.56 -7.71
N GLY A 577 -2.01 17.11 -8.76
CA GLY A 577 -0.77 16.59 -9.36
C GLY A 577 -1.06 15.92 -10.72
N CYS A 578 -0.19 16.12 -11.70
CA CYS A 578 -0.39 15.59 -13.06
C CYS A 578 0.19 14.18 -13.26
N GLN A 579 1.06 13.74 -12.36
CA GLN A 579 1.74 12.45 -12.40
C GLN A 579 0.83 11.30 -11.98
N THR A 580 1.17 10.09 -12.42
CA THR A 580 0.64 8.81 -11.91
C THR A 580 1.73 7.89 -11.36
N ASP A 581 2.98 8.17 -11.71
CA ASP A 581 4.11 7.27 -11.43
C ASP A 581 4.51 7.26 -9.96
N ASN A 582 4.65 6.04 -9.42
CA ASN A 582 5.38 5.76 -8.19
C ASN A 582 6.81 5.32 -8.55
N ILE A 583 7.78 6.19 -8.23
CA ILE A 583 9.21 5.93 -8.50
C ILE A 583 9.97 5.42 -7.25
N GLY A 584 9.26 5.05 -6.18
CA GLY A 584 9.85 4.67 -4.89
C GLY A 584 10.73 3.42 -4.91
N ASN A 585 10.72 2.64 -5.98
CA ASN A 585 11.63 1.50 -6.16
C ASN A 585 12.94 1.90 -6.86
N SER A 586 13.08 3.15 -7.30
CA SER A 586 14.31 3.64 -7.94
C SER A 586 15.45 3.76 -6.93
N ASN A 587 16.68 3.50 -7.37
CA ASN A 587 17.86 3.72 -6.53
C ASN A 587 18.20 5.20 -6.36
N GLU A 588 17.81 6.02 -7.33
CA GLU A 588 18.02 7.47 -7.38
C GLU A 588 16.67 8.16 -7.52
N LEU A 589 16.38 9.15 -6.67
CA LEU A 589 15.16 9.95 -6.72
C LEU A 589 15.50 11.41 -7.08
N ARG A 590 14.89 11.93 -8.15
CA ARG A 590 14.97 13.33 -8.62
C ARG A 590 13.72 14.13 -8.29
N ARG A 591 12.73 13.48 -7.68
CA ARG A 591 11.55 14.06 -7.00
C ARG A 591 11.08 13.10 -5.91
N ALA A 592 10.11 13.52 -5.11
CA ALA A 592 9.46 12.61 -4.18
C ALA A 592 8.81 11.41 -4.92
N PRO A 593 8.72 10.22 -4.28
CA PRO A 593 8.23 8.99 -4.92
C PRO A 593 6.85 9.11 -5.57
N VAL A 594 5.90 9.68 -4.83
CA VAL A 594 4.52 9.94 -5.25
C VAL A 594 4.22 11.39 -4.96
N VAL A 595 3.79 12.13 -5.99
CA VAL A 595 3.54 13.58 -5.93
C VAL A 595 2.10 13.96 -6.28
N HIS A 596 1.21 12.97 -6.37
CA HIS A 596 -0.20 13.20 -6.67
C HIS A 596 -1.11 12.63 -5.57
N GLU A 597 -2.26 13.25 -5.38
CA GLU A 597 -3.29 12.80 -4.44
C GLU A 597 -4.65 12.73 -5.10
N ARG A 598 -5.46 11.74 -4.70
CA ARG A 598 -6.82 11.52 -5.21
C ARG A 598 -7.82 11.51 -4.07
N PHE A 599 -8.93 12.21 -4.27
CA PHE A 599 -10.03 12.32 -3.31
C PHE A 599 -11.33 11.85 -3.98
N PRO A 600 -12.06 10.87 -3.42
CA PRO A 600 -13.40 10.55 -3.91
C PRO A 600 -14.34 11.75 -3.70
N ILE A 601 -15.23 12.00 -4.65
CA ILE A 601 -16.28 13.03 -4.50
C ILE A 601 -17.49 12.38 -3.81
N ASP A 602 -17.53 12.43 -2.49
CA ASP A 602 -18.55 11.82 -1.64
C ASP A 602 -19.45 12.83 -0.89
N SER A 603 -19.11 14.12 -0.96
CA SER A 603 -19.83 15.23 -0.35
C SER A 603 -19.96 16.42 -1.32
N GLU A 604 -21.05 17.19 -1.19
CA GLU A 604 -21.26 18.45 -1.92
C GLU A 604 -20.28 19.56 -1.50
N MET A 605 -19.66 19.44 -0.33
CA MET A 605 -18.59 20.33 0.11
C MET A 605 -17.47 19.48 0.68
N MET A 606 -16.31 19.55 0.06
CA MET A 606 -15.13 18.78 0.47
C MET A 606 -13.89 19.66 0.48
N GLN A 607 -12.93 19.30 1.33
CA GLN A 607 -11.62 19.95 1.39
C GLN A 607 -10.58 19.03 0.75
N VAL A 608 -9.72 19.58 -0.09
CA VAL A 608 -8.64 18.84 -0.77
C VAL A 608 -7.31 19.57 -0.63
N TRP A 609 -6.21 18.81 -0.61
CA TRP A 609 -4.85 19.32 -0.52
C TRP A 609 -3.81 18.26 -0.92
N ASN A 610 -2.57 18.70 -1.15
CA ASN A 610 -1.42 17.81 -1.38
C ASN A 610 -0.18 18.50 -0.82
N LEU A 611 0.68 17.76 -0.10
CA LEU A 611 1.96 18.28 0.42
C LEU A 611 2.77 18.96 -0.68
N TRP A 612 2.83 18.35 -1.86
CA TRP A 612 3.65 18.79 -2.98
C TRP A 612 2.95 19.86 -3.86
N GLY A 613 1.66 20.10 -3.63
CA GLY A 613 0.84 20.89 -4.53
C GLY A 613 0.60 20.16 -5.85
N GLY A 614 0.10 20.88 -6.86
CA GLY A 614 -0.12 20.29 -8.18
C GLY A 614 -1.29 20.91 -8.94
N LEU A 615 -1.36 20.61 -10.23
CA LEU A 615 -2.54 20.92 -11.06
C LEU A 615 -3.75 20.16 -10.54
N LEU A 616 -4.91 20.81 -10.57
CA LEU A 616 -6.18 20.26 -10.10
C LEU A 616 -6.97 19.67 -11.27
N TYR A 617 -7.46 18.45 -11.09
CA TYR A 617 -8.24 17.71 -12.09
C TYR A 617 -9.53 17.18 -11.49
N LEU A 618 -10.55 17.06 -12.34
CA LEU A 618 -11.71 16.21 -12.06
C LEU A 618 -11.59 14.95 -12.90
N ILE A 619 -11.74 13.80 -12.27
CA ILE A 619 -11.66 12.48 -12.92
C ILE A 619 -13.08 11.95 -13.01
N ALA A 620 -13.57 11.86 -14.25
CA ALA A 620 -14.87 11.30 -14.58
C ALA A 620 -14.74 9.79 -14.81
N PRO A 621 -15.57 8.95 -14.15
CA PRO A 621 -15.51 7.51 -14.35
C PRO A 621 -16.01 7.11 -15.75
N PRO A 622 -15.75 5.88 -16.21
CA PRO A 622 -16.32 5.35 -17.44
C PRO A 622 -17.85 5.51 -17.51
N GLN A 623 -18.41 5.58 -18.71
CA GLN A 623 -19.86 5.64 -18.97
C GLN A 623 -20.55 6.85 -18.34
N THR A 624 -19.82 7.95 -18.16
CA THR A 624 -20.34 9.18 -17.58
C THR A 624 -20.71 10.17 -18.67
N GLN A 625 -21.91 10.74 -18.58
CA GLN A 625 -22.35 11.85 -19.43
C GLN A 625 -22.89 12.98 -18.57
N VAL A 626 -22.21 14.12 -18.60
CA VAL A 626 -22.58 15.33 -17.85
C VAL A 626 -22.40 16.55 -18.75
N GLU A 627 -23.35 17.47 -18.72
CA GLU A 627 -23.31 18.71 -19.49
C GLU A 627 -23.72 19.91 -18.63
N GLY A 628 -22.92 20.97 -18.67
CA GLY A 628 -23.25 22.26 -18.06
C GLY A 628 -23.13 22.31 -16.54
N VAL A 629 -22.51 21.30 -15.93
CA VAL A 629 -22.35 21.22 -14.47
C VAL A 629 -21.19 22.10 -14.01
N GLU A 630 -21.32 22.76 -12.86
CA GLU A 630 -20.31 23.71 -12.35
C GLU A 630 -19.75 23.23 -11.00
N VAL A 631 -18.42 23.24 -10.89
CA VAL A 631 -17.70 23.07 -9.63
C VAL A 631 -17.11 24.42 -9.23
N ILE A 632 -17.20 24.77 -7.94
CA ILE A 632 -16.66 26.02 -7.41
C ILE A 632 -15.48 25.70 -6.49
N ILE A 633 -14.32 26.29 -6.77
CA ILE A 633 -13.09 26.12 -6.01
C ILE A 633 -12.80 27.42 -5.27
N GLN A 634 -12.80 27.36 -3.93
CA GLN A 634 -12.73 28.57 -3.11
C GLN A 634 -11.39 29.30 -3.20
N GLY A 635 -10.27 28.58 -3.30
CA GLY A 635 -8.94 29.17 -3.43
C GLY A 635 -8.03 28.33 -4.32
N ALA A 636 -7.52 28.90 -5.41
CA ALA A 636 -6.54 28.21 -6.26
C ALA A 636 -5.69 29.21 -7.07
N VAL A 637 -4.48 28.80 -7.43
CA VAL A 637 -3.55 29.57 -8.26
C VAL A 637 -3.86 29.30 -9.74
N PRO A 638 -3.94 30.32 -10.62
CA PRO A 638 -4.15 30.08 -12.04
C PRO A 638 -2.89 29.46 -12.68
N ALA A 639 -3.11 28.51 -13.59
CA ALA A 639 -2.07 27.90 -14.40
C ALA A 639 -2.11 28.39 -15.85
N PRO A 640 -0.97 28.43 -16.56
CA PRO A 640 -0.98 28.59 -18.01
C PRO A 640 -1.81 27.46 -18.65
N TYR A 641 -2.96 27.82 -19.19
CA TYR A 641 -3.90 26.86 -19.75
C TYR A 641 -4.43 27.37 -21.09
N TYR A 642 -4.00 26.71 -22.15
CA TYR A 642 -4.48 26.94 -23.50
C TYR A 642 -5.50 25.87 -23.87
N LYS A 643 -6.67 26.27 -24.37
CA LYS A 643 -7.69 25.34 -24.88
C LYS A 643 -8.16 25.74 -26.25
N THR A 644 -7.98 24.85 -27.24
CA THR A 644 -8.40 25.09 -28.63
C THR A 644 -9.89 25.46 -28.69
N GLY A 645 -10.20 26.52 -29.44
CA GLY A 645 -11.56 27.03 -29.62
C GLY A 645 -12.11 27.85 -28.45
N MET A 646 -11.41 27.91 -27.30
CA MET A 646 -11.81 28.71 -26.15
C MET A 646 -10.82 29.84 -25.84
N THR A 647 -9.52 29.59 -25.94
CA THR A 647 -8.48 30.59 -25.66
C THR A 647 -8.08 31.34 -26.93
N THR A 648 -8.22 32.66 -26.96
CA THR A 648 -7.70 33.48 -28.07
C THR A 648 -6.20 33.77 -27.91
N LEU A 649 -5.52 34.20 -28.97
CA LEU A 649 -4.10 34.61 -28.89
C LEU A 649 -3.88 35.79 -27.93
N ALA A 650 -4.85 36.70 -27.83
CA ALA A 650 -4.79 37.81 -26.89
C ALA A 650 -4.91 37.33 -25.44
N ASP A 651 -5.82 36.40 -25.17
CA ASP A 651 -5.95 35.77 -23.84
C ASP A 651 -4.66 35.01 -23.49
N TRP A 652 -4.13 34.25 -24.45
CA TRP A 652 -2.91 33.46 -24.25
C TRP A 652 -1.69 34.30 -23.88
N ALA A 653 -1.53 35.48 -24.50
CA ALA A 653 -0.43 36.39 -24.19
C ALA A 653 -0.38 36.76 -22.69
N VAL A 654 -1.54 36.77 -22.01
CA VAL A 654 -1.65 36.97 -20.56
C VAL A 654 -1.57 35.63 -19.82
N LEU A 655 -2.38 34.63 -20.19
CA LEU A 655 -2.49 33.34 -19.49
C LEU A 655 -1.16 32.58 -19.41
N ARG A 656 -0.30 32.67 -20.43
CA ARG A 656 1.02 32.00 -20.43
C ARG A 656 1.96 32.48 -19.32
N THR A 657 1.67 33.63 -18.71
CA THR A 657 2.45 34.22 -17.61
C THR A 657 1.88 33.90 -16.22
N ALA A 658 0.81 33.11 -16.15
CA ALA A 658 0.23 32.69 -14.88
C ALA A 658 1.28 31.99 -13.98
N PRO A 659 1.19 32.17 -12.64
CA PRO A 659 2.30 31.89 -11.72
C PRO A 659 2.57 30.40 -11.47
N SER A 660 1.62 29.49 -11.78
CA SER A 660 1.82 28.04 -11.63
C SER A 660 3.13 27.55 -12.27
N PRO A 661 3.84 26.59 -11.65
CA PRO A 661 5.02 25.94 -12.25
C PRO A 661 4.68 24.94 -13.36
N TRP A 662 3.40 24.59 -13.50
CA TRP A 662 2.88 23.67 -14.52
C TRP A 662 1.90 24.34 -15.46
N ALA A 663 1.91 23.92 -16.72
CA ALA A 663 1.06 24.38 -17.79
C ALA A 663 0.35 23.22 -18.49
N GLU A 664 -0.84 23.48 -19.04
CA GLU A 664 -1.57 22.55 -19.90
C GLU A 664 -1.94 23.18 -21.25
N MET A 665 -1.77 22.41 -22.31
CA MET A 665 -2.25 22.75 -23.65
C MET A 665 -3.24 21.67 -24.10
N GLU A 666 -4.53 22.00 -24.09
CA GLU A 666 -5.62 21.11 -24.47
C GLU A 666 -6.05 21.33 -25.92
N PHE A 667 -5.81 20.33 -26.77
CA PHE A 667 -6.19 20.32 -28.19
C PHE A 667 -7.39 19.40 -28.45
N GLU A 668 -7.69 19.08 -29.72
CA GLU A 668 -8.88 18.29 -30.08
C GLU A 668 -8.84 16.88 -29.47
N ASN A 669 -7.72 16.18 -29.63
CA ASN A 669 -7.55 14.77 -29.27
C ASN A 669 -6.43 14.52 -28.24
N VAL A 670 -5.65 15.52 -27.85
CA VAL A 670 -4.51 15.34 -26.94
C VAL A 670 -4.32 16.55 -26.02
N ILE A 671 -3.77 16.32 -24.83
CA ILE A 671 -3.41 17.35 -23.86
C ILE A 671 -1.94 17.21 -23.50
N LEU A 672 -1.18 18.30 -23.59
CA LEU A 672 0.23 18.34 -23.21
C LEU A 672 0.38 19.02 -21.85
N THR A 673 1.00 18.33 -20.90
CA THR A 673 1.31 18.88 -19.57
C THR A 673 2.82 19.03 -19.44
N VAL A 674 3.29 20.27 -19.26
CA VAL A 674 4.71 20.62 -19.23
C VAL A 674 4.98 21.63 -18.11
N HIS A 675 6.26 21.83 -17.77
CA HIS A 675 6.65 22.95 -16.93
C HIS A 675 6.34 24.29 -17.62
N SER A 676 5.85 25.27 -16.87
CA SER A 676 5.41 26.57 -17.41
C SER A 676 6.51 27.32 -18.16
N ASP A 677 7.79 27.12 -17.81
CA ASP A 677 8.91 27.75 -18.51
C ASP A 677 8.99 27.39 -19.99
N VAL A 678 8.49 26.20 -20.38
CA VAL A 678 8.43 25.74 -21.77
C VAL A 678 7.46 26.58 -22.60
N VAL A 679 6.36 27.06 -21.99
CA VAL A 679 5.28 27.76 -22.71
C VAL A 679 5.26 29.26 -22.47
N ARG A 680 5.97 29.78 -21.46
CA ARG A 680 6.06 31.23 -21.18
C ARG A 680 6.54 32.01 -22.39
N GLY A 681 7.44 31.44 -23.20
CA GLY A 681 7.94 32.03 -24.45
C GLY A 681 7.14 31.68 -25.71
N LEU A 682 6.07 30.89 -25.62
CA LEU A 682 5.32 30.41 -26.78
C LEU A 682 4.27 31.42 -27.23
N ASP A 683 4.51 32.14 -28.33
CA ASP A 683 3.57 33.16 -28.83
C ASP A 683 2.43 32.57 -29.69
N ARG A 684 2.67 31.41 -30.33
CA ARG A 684 1.77 30.80 -31.33
C ARG A 684 1.30 29.39 -30.92
N PRO A 685 0.49 29.26 -29.86
CA PRO A 685 -0.05 27.96 -29.42
C PRO A 685 -1.01 27.34 -30.46
N ASP A 686 -1.59 28.16 -31.34
CA ASP A 686 -2.45 27.72 -32.44
C ASP A 686 -1.70 26.89 -33.50
N LEU A 687 -0.41 27.18 -33.73
CA LEU A 687 0.43 26.35 -34.61
C LEU A 687 0.77 25.00 -33.99
N VAL A 688 0.94 24.96 -32.66
CA VAL A 688 1.12 23.71 -31.91
C VAL A 688 -0.16 22.89 -31.94
N ALA A 689 -1.32 23.53 -31.74
CA ALA A 689 -2.62 22.87 -31.86
C ALA A 689 -2.82 22.24 -33.24
N ALA A 690 -2.54 22.99 -34.32
CA ALA A 690 -2.64 22.48 -35.68
C ALA A 690 -1.73 21.27 -35.93
N LEU A 691 -0.48 21.31 -35.45
CA LEU A 691 0.44 20.17 -35.54
C LEU A 691 -0.14 18.92 -34.86
N TRP A 692 -0.59 19.04 -33.62
CA TRP A 692 -1.05 17.89 -32.85
C TRP A 692 -2.40 17.37 -33.33
N ASP A 693 -3.27 18.24 -33.80
CA ASP A 693 -4.52 17.82 -34.44
C ASP A 693 -4.23 17.01 -35.73
N ASP A 694 -3.23 17.40 -36.54
CA ASP A 694 -2.78 16.63 -37.71
C ASP A 694 -2.20 15.27 -37.30
N ILE A 695 -1.29 15.25 -36.31
CA ILE A 695 -0.67 14.02 -35.78
C ILE A 695 -1.76 13.06 -35.29
N MET A 696 -2.68 13.52 -34.46
CA MET A 696 -3.72 12.67 -33.87
C MET A 696 -4.71 12.18 -34.92
N ARG A 697 -5.02 12.97 -35.95
CA ARG A 697 -5.77 12.50 -37.13
C ARG A 697 -5.02 11.39 -37.86
N GLY A 698 -3.71 11.51 -38.04
CA GLY A 698 -2.89 10.45 -38.62
C GLY A 698 -2.87 9.17 -37.78
N VAL A 699 -2.78 9.31 -36.45
CA VAL A 699 -2.88 8.17 -35.53
C VAL A 699 -4.22 7.47 -35.67
N ALA A 700 -5.33 8.24 -35.72
CA ALA A 700 -6.68 7.72 -35.93
C ALA A 700 -6.82 6.97 -37.26
N ASP A 701 -6.27 7.57 -38.31
CA ASP A 701 -6.39 7.10 -39.69
C ASP A 701 -5.64 5.79 -39.91
N LEU A 702 -4.40 5.65 -39.40
CA LEU A 702 -3.72 4.35 -39.45
C LEU A 702 -4.49 3.32 -38.62
N ALA A 703 -4.95 3.69 -37.43
CA ALA A 703 -5.70 2.80 -36.55
C ALA A 703 -7.09 2.44 -37.09
N SER A 704 -7.57 3.06 -38.18
CA SER A 704 -8.92 2.88 -38.74
C SER A 704 -10.06 3.17 -37.76
N ILE A 705 -9.88 4.19 -36.91
CA ILE A 705 -10.88 4.67 -35.94
C ILE A 705 -11.38 6.08 -36.31
N PRO A 706 -12.49 6.56 -35.71
CA PRO A 706 -12.96 7.92 -35.93
C PRO A 706 -11.89 8.97 -35.63
N ALA A 707 -11.81 10.02 -36.47
CA ALA A 707 -10.81 11.08 -36.36
C ALA A 707 -10.87 11.85 -35.03
N LYS A 708 -12.06 11.92 -34.41
CA LYS A 708 -12.23 12.46 -33.06
C LYS A 708 -12.21 11.32 -32.06
N PHE A 709 -11.30 11.40 -31.10
CA PHE A 709 -11.15 10.37 -30.08
C PHE A 709 -12.30 10.50 -29.07
N PRO A 710 -12.81 9.36 -28.55
CA PRO A 710 -13.83 9.39 -27.50
C PRO A 710 -13.27 9.99 -26.20
N ARG A 711 -11.97 9.82 -25.95
CA ARG A 711 -11.22 10.38 -24.82
C ARG A 711 -9.91 10.94 -25.35
N LYS A 712 -9.54 12.15 -24.95
CA LYS A 712 -8.26 12.75 -25.32
C LYS A 712 -7.10 11.96 -24.74
N GLU A 713 -6.02 11.80 -25.50
CA GLU A 713 -4.73 11.33 -24.98
C GLU A 713 -4.06 12.41 -24.13
N ARG A 714 -3.09 12.03 -23.30
CA ARG A 714 -2.41 12.98 -22.40
C ARG A 714 -0.91 12.69 -22.34
N PHE A 715 -0.09 13.74 -22.39
CA PHE A 715 1.33 13.70 -22.09
C PHE A 715 1.63 14.44 -20.79
N VAL A 716 2.55 13.91 -20.00
CA VAL A 716 3.13 14.58 -18.82
C VAL A 716 4.65 14.50 -18.90
N ALA A 717 5.28 15.67 -18.95
CA ALA A 717 6.73 15.79 -19.00
C ALA A 717 7.34 15.97 -17.60
N ASP A 718 7.75 14.86 -17.00
CA ASP A 718 8.19 14.79 -15.60
C ASP A 718 9.71 14.67 -15.48
N VAL A 719 10.28 15.15 -14.37
CA VAL A 719 11.73 15.14 -14.15
C VAL A 719 12.32 13.73 -14.04
N GLN A 720 11.46 12.79 -13.65
CA GLN A 720 11.75 11.37 -13.55
C GLN A 720 10.46 10.56 -13.69
N ILE A 721 10.52 9.52 -14.52
CA ILE A 721 9.45 8.57 -14.77
C ILE A 721 9.85 7.17 -14.26
N SER A 722 8.87 6.28 -14.17
CA SER A 722 9.01 4.94 -13.61
C SER A 722 9.75 3.96 -14.53
N HIS A 723 9.63 4.14 -15.85
CA HIS A 723 10.18 3.22 -16.83
C HIS A 723 10.75 3.95 -18.06
N GLY A 724 11.93 3.51 -18.52
CA GLY A 724 12.49 3.95 -19.80
C GLY A 724 12.76 5.45 -19.92
N PHE A 725 12.74 5.91 -21.17
CA PHE A 725 12.86 7.34 -21.51
C PHE A 725 11.47 7.99 -21.74
N MET A 726 10.52 7.19 -22.20
CA MET A 726 9.11 7.49 -22.29
C MET A 726 8.37 6.18 -22.01
N HIS A 727 7.12 6.25 -21.55
CA HIS A 727 6.24 5.09 -21.53
C HIS A 727 4.78 5.47 -21.74
N ALA A 728 4.07 4.59 -22.43
CA ALA A 728 2.66 4.70 -22.71
C ALA A 728 1.80 4.57 -21.44
N GLY A 729 0.56 5.01 -21.54
CA GLY A 729 -0.38 5.06 -20.43
C GLY A 729 -1.40 6.17 -20.60
N TYR A 730 -2.12 6.44 -19.51
CA TYR A 730 -3.01 7.59 -19.38
C TYR A 730 -2.74 8.28 -18.03
N PRO A 731 -1.78 9.21 -17.97
CA PRO A 731 -1.05 9.83 -19.08
C PRO A 731 0.11 9.00 -19.65
N ILE A 732 0.55 9.37 -20.86
CA ILE A 732 1.87 9.04 -21.40
C ILE A 732 2.91 9.87 -20.64
N MET A 733 3.90 9.21 -20.06
CA MET A 733 4.94 9.86 -19.26
C MET A 733 6.23 9.99 -20.07
N ILE A 734 6.82 11.19 -20.07
CA ILE A 734 8.08 11.48 -20.76
C ILE A 734 9.02 12.27 -19.84
N HIS A 735 10.33 12.21 -20.08
CA HIS A 735 11.27 13.08 -19.35
C HIS A 735 11.07 14.56 -19.74
N SER A 736 11.17 15.47 -18.77
CA SER A 736 11.02 16.92 -18.97
C SER A 736 11.95 17.51 -20.04
N CYS A 737 13.09 16.88 -20.32
CA CYS A 737 13.99 17.31 -21.40
C CYS A 737 13.36 17.20 -22.80
N SER A 738 12.32 16.39 -22.97
CA SER A 738 11.59 16.22 -24.24
C SER A 738 10.44 17.23 -24.40
N ALA A 739 10.11 18.00 -23.36
CA ALA A 739 8.99 18.94 -23.39
C ALA A 739 9.12 20.04 -24.47
N PRO A 740 10.31 20.63 -24.71
CA PRO A 740 10.46 21.66 -25.76
C PRO A 740 10.12 21.15 -27.17
N ASP A 741 10.39 19.88 -27.47
CA ASP A 741 10.13 19.30 -28.79
C ASP A 741 8.62 19.16 -29.05
N LEU A 742 7.82 18.90 -28.00
CA LEU A 742 6.36 18.78 -28.12
C LEU A 742 5.68 20.09 -28.53
N VAL A 743 6.29 21.24 -28.23
CA VAL A 743 5.73 22.57 -28.49
C VAL A 743 6.41 23.30 -29.65
N ASN A 744 7.24 22.60 -30.43
CA ASN A 744 7.99 23.17 -31.54
C ASN A 744 7.56 22.56 -32.90
N PRO A 745 6.63 23.21 -33.62
CA PRO A 745 6.15 22.73 -34.91
C PRO A 745 7.22 22.60 -36.00
N GLU A 746 8.23 23.47 -35.97
CA GLU A 746 9.31 23.46 -36.97
C GLU A 746 10.26 22.28 -36.74
N ALA A 747 10.62 22.02 -35.48
CA ALA A 747 11.42 20.85 -35.12
C ALA A 747 10.67 19.55 -35.43
N ALA A 748 9.38 19.46 -35.07
CA ALA A 748 8.57 18.28 -35.36
C ALA A 748 8.53 17.92 -36.86
N ARG A 749 8.45 18.92 -37.74
CA ARG A 749 8.44 18.71 -39.21
C ARG A 749 9.83 18.57 -39.85
N SER A 750 10.91 18.75 -39.10
CA SER A 750 12.28 18.62 -39.61
C SER A 750 13.01 17.40 -39.04
N SER A 751 13.00 17.21 -37.72
CA SER A 751 13.66 16.09 -37.02
C SER A 751 12.70 14.99 -36.58
N GLY A 752 11.38 15.24 -36.57
CA GLY A 752 10.38 14.27 -36.12
C GLY A 752 10.18 14.23 -34.60
N LEU A 753 9.22 13.42 -34.18
CA LEU A 753 8.81 13.16 -32.79
C LEU A 753 8.69 11.65 -32.54
N TRP A 754 9.70 10.87 -32.93
CA TRP A 754 9.64 9.40 -32.93
C TRP A 754 9.18 8.82 -31.59
N GLY A 755 9.77 9.25 -30.48
CA GLY A 755 9.43 8.76 -29.14
C GLY A 755 7.99 9.04 -28.74
N ALA A 756 7.52 10.29 -28.89
CA ALA A 756 6.14 10.64 -28.52
C ALA A 756 5.10 9.88 -29.36
N ILE A 757 5.36 9.71 -30.66
CA ILE A 757 4.46 8.97 -31.55
C ILE A 757 4.54 7.45 -31.29
N HIS A 758 5.70 6.94 -30.89
CA HIS A 758 5.87 5.54 -30.49
C HIS A 758 4.97 5.21 -29.28
N GLU A 759 4.93 6.07 -28.26
CA GLU A 759 4.04 5.89 -27.11
C GLU A 759 2.55 5.99 -27.47
N LEU A 760 2.18 6.89 -28.40
CA LEU A 760 0.82 6.93 -28.95
C LEU A 760 0.50 5.63 -29.70
N GLY A 761 1.47 5.06 -30.40
CA GLY A 761 1.36 3.77 -31.08
C GLY A 761 1.08 2.62 -30.11
N HIS A 762 1.72 2.61 -28.93
CA HIS A 762 1.38 1.66 -27.86
C HIS A 762 -0.08 1.79 -27.43
N ASN A 763 -0.61 3.00 -27.28
CA ASN A 763 -2.03 3.22 -26.96
C ASN A 763 -2.99 2.72 -28.08
N GLN A 764 -2.50 2.46 -29.30
CA GLN A 764 -3.28 1.90 -30.40
C GLN A 764 -3.12 0.38 -30.59
N GLN A 765 -2.15 -0.25 -29.93
CA GLN A 765 -1.97 -1.71 -29.99
C GLN A 765 -3.20 -2.45 -29.45
N ARG A 766 -3.55 -3.58 -30.06
CA ARG A 766 -4.70 -4.40 -29.63
C ARG A 766 -4.34 -5.86 -29.51
N GLY A 767 -4.73 -6.47 -28.39
CA GLY A 767 -4.45 -7.88 -28.10
C GLY A 767 -4.92 -8.89 -29.15
N VAL A 768 -5.84 -8.51 -30.06
CA VAL A 768 -6.33 -9.36 -31.15
C VAL A 768 -5.33 -9.55 -32.30
N TRP A 769 -4.35 -8.65 -32.45
CA TRP A 769 -3.30 -8.77 -33.48
C TRP A 769 -1.87 -8.66 -32.94
N GLU A 770 -1.72 -8.51 -31.63
CA GLU A 770 -0.42 -8.54 -30.95
C GLU A 770 0.01 -9.98 -30.61
N PHE A 771 1.33 -10.22 -30.68
CA PHE A 771 2.00 -11.48 -30.34
C PHE A 771 3.07 -11.28 -29.24
N PRO A 772 2.70 -10.94 -27.98
CA PRO A 772 3.67 -10.68 -26.92
C PRO A 772 4.56 -11.90 -26.60
N SER A 773 5.85 -11.72 -26.29
CA SER A 773 6.57 -10.44 -26.14
C SER A 773 7.13 -9.87 -27.44
N HIS A 774 6.99 -10.57 -28.58
CA HIS A 774 7.64 -10.18 -29.83
C HIS A 774 7.21 -8.80 -30.34
N THR A 775 5.90 -8.53 -30.29
CA THR A 775 5.33 -7.33 -30.92
C THR A 775 5.19 -6.14 -29.99
N THR A 776 5.39 -6.31 -28.68
CA THR A 776 5.17 -5.28 -27.66
C THR A 776 5.84 -3.96 -28.04
N GLU A 777 7.12 -3.99 -28.40
CA GLU A 777 7.93 -2.83 -28.82
C GLU A 777 8.09 -2.72 -30.34
N CYS A 778 7.27 -3.43 -31.11
CA CYS A 778 7.39 -3.54 -32.56
C CYS A 778 6.27 -2.76 -33.26
N THR A 779 5.02 -3.19 -33.10
CA THR A 779 3.89 -2.71 -33.91
C THR A 779 3.51 -1.27 -33.56
N CYS A 780 3.79 -0.79 -32.35
CA CYS A 780 3.70 0.62 -31.99
C CYS A 780 4.48 1.52 -32.96
N ASN A 781 5.63 1.07 -33.48
CA ASN A 781 6.43 1.82 -34.44
C ASN A 781 5.79 1.95 -35.83
N LEU A 782 4.71 1.20 -36.14
CA LEU A 782 3.95 1.43 -37.38
C LEU A 782 3.37 2.85 -37.40
N TRP A 783 2.88 3.32 -36.26
CA TRP A 783 2.42 4.70 -36.09
C TRP A 783 3.57 5.70 -36.21
N SER A 784 4.72 5.40 -35.61
CA SER A 784 5.91 6.25 -35.76
C SER A 784 6.30 6.42 -37.22
N VAL A 785 6.41 5.35 -38.00
CA VAL A 785 6.73 5.47 -39.43
C VAL A 785 5.62 6.22 -40.18
N TYR A 786 4.36 5.82 -40.00
CA TYR A 786 3.23 6.39 -40.73
C TYR A 786 3.07 7.90 -40.54
N VAL A 787 3.05 8.36 -39.28
CA VAL A 787 2.84 9.78 -38.97
C VAL A 787 4.00 10.62 -39.49
N HIS A 788 5.24 10.14 -39.39
CA HIS A 788 6.37 10.91 -39.92
C HIS A 788 6.26 11.09 -41.43
N GLU A 789 5.96 10.04 -42.17
CA GLU A 789 5.90 10.09 -43.63
C GLU A 789 4.67 10.84 -44.16
N GLU A 790 3.49 10.45 -43.68
CA GLU A 790 2.22 10.88 -44.28
C GLU A 790 1.69 12.19 -43.67
N VAL A 791 2.13 12.55 -42.46
CA VAL A 791 1.62 13.74 -41.74
C VAL A 791 2.69 14.81 -41.58
N LEU A 792 3.89 14.43 -41.12
CA LEU A 792 4.96 15.39 -40.86
C LEU A 792 5.77 15.72 -42.11
N GLY A 793 5.71 14.87 -43.14
CA GLY A 793 6.51 15.00 -44.36
C GLY A 793 7.99 14.65 -44.15
N VAL A 794 8.32 13.94 -43.06
CA VAL A 794 9.66 13.47 -42.71
C VAL A 794 9.83 12.06 -43.24
N LYS A 795 10.79 11.85 -44.14
CA LYS A 795 11.07 10.52 -44.69
C LYS A 795 11.50 9.57 -43.57
N ARG A 796 11.08 8.29 -43.61
CA ARG A 796 11.39 7.33 -42.55
C ARG A 796 12.88 7.19 -42.24
N ASP A 797 13.75 7.28 -43.25
CA ASP A 797 15.21 7.19 -43.11
C ASP A 797 15.83 8.40 -42.39
N GLN A 798 15.15 9.53 -42.39
CA GLN A 798 15.49 10.73 -41.62
C GLN A 798 14.83 10.72 -40.23
N ALA A 799 13.64 10.12 -40.12
CA ALA A 799 12.90 10.03 -38.86
C ALA A 799 13.60 9.15 -37.81
N HIS A 800 14.25 8.04 -38.22
CA HIS A 800 14.99 7.19 -37.30
C HIS A 800 16.11 6.39 -37.97
N PRO A 801 17.33 6.28 -37.39
CA PRO A 801 18.46 5.57 -37.99
C PRO A 801 18.19 4.11 -38.34
N ASN A 802 17.37 3.42 -37.55
CA ASN A 802 16.98 2.03 -37.83
C ASN A 802 16.11 1.86 -39.08
N MET A 803 15.54 2.93 -39.63
CA MET A 803 14.72 2.88 -40.84
C MET A 803 15.51 3.09 -42.13
N VAL A 804 16.80 3.41 -42.03
CA VAL A 804 17.71 3.46 -43.18
C VAL A 804 17.75 2.09 -43.87
N LEU A 805 17.65 2.07 -45.20
CA LEU A 805 17.52 0.85 -46.00
C LEU A 805 18.63 -0.19 -45.72
N ALA A 806 19.87 0.25 -45.58
CA ALA A 806 20.99 -0.64 -45.26
C ALA A 806 20.81 -1.36 -43.92
N ASN A 807 20.32 -0.67 -42.89
CA ASN A 807 20.06 -1.26 -41.58
C ASN A 807 18.88 -2.25 -41.65
N ARG A 808 17.83 -1.90 -42.40
CA ARG A 808 16.67 -2.77 -42.66
C ARG A 808 17.08 -4.09 -43.33
N GLN A 809 17.84 -3.99 -44.43
CA GLN A 809 18.36 -5.15 -45.17
C GLN A 809 19.31 -6.00 -44.32
N SER A 810 20.24 -5.38 -43.61
CA SER A 810 21.18 -6.07 -42.73
C SER A 810 20.48 -6.85 -41.62
N ARG A 811 19.41 -6.31 -41.03
CA ARG A 811 18.59 -7.02 -40.04
C ARG A 811 17.88 -8.24 -40.62
N ALA A 812 17.25 -8.10 -41.79
CA ALA A 812 16.56 -9.20 -42.46
C ALA A 812 17.55 -10.33 -42.82
N GLU A 813 18.70 -9.98 -43.38
CA GLU A 813 19.78 -10.92 -43.71
C GLU A 813 20.33 -11.62 -42.47
N GLY A 814 20.62 -10.85 -41.40
CA GLY A 814 21.14 -11.39 -40.15
C GLY A 814 20.17 -12.37 -39.48
N TYR A 815 18.88 -12.05 -39.47
CA TYR A 815 17.84 -12.93 -38.94
C TYR A 815 17.71 -14.22 -39.77
N ALA A 816 17.76 -14.13 -41.10
CA ALA A 816 17.74 -15.29 -41.98
C ALA A 816 18.97 -16.20 -41.75
N LYS A 817 20.18 -15.62 -41.69
CA LYS A 817 21.43 -16.34 -41.37
C LYS A 817 21.43 -16.95 -39.97
N GLY A 818 20.75 -16.32 -39.01
CA GLY A 818 20.53 -16.82 -37.65
C GLY A 818 19.54 -17.97 -37.55
N GLY A 819 19.07 -18.53 -38.67
CA GLY A 819 18.17 -19.69 -38.69
C GLY A 819 16.70 -19.34 -38.52
N ARG A 820 16.32 -18.05 -38.64
CA ARG A 820 14.92 -17.59 -38.56
C ARG A 820 14.23 -17.99 -37.24
N ASN A 821 14.98 -17.97 -36.15
CA ASN A 821 14.49 -18.33 -34.83
C ASN A 821 13.54 -17.25 -34.31
N LEU A 822 12.25 -17.59 -34.13
CA LEU A 822 11.22 -16.67 -33.68
C LEU A 822 11.55 -16.02 -32.33
N ALA A 823 12.32 -16.68 -31.45
CA ALA A 823 12.79 -16.07 -30.20
C ALA A 823 13.65 -14.81 -30.42
N SER A 824 14.28 -14.65 -31.59
CA SER A 824 15.04 -13.47 -32.02
C SER A 824 14.23 -12.50 -32.90
N TRP A 825 12.97 -12.82 -33.21
CA TRP A 825 12.04 -11.94 -33.92
C TRP A 825 11.40 -10.98 -32.91
N ALA A 826 12.05 -9.86 -32.65
CA ALA A 826 11.59 -8.87 -31.68
C ALA A 826 11.92 -7.43 -32.13
N VAL A 827 11.17 -6.45 -31.63
CA VAL A 827 11.38 -4.99 -31.83
C VAL A 827 11.59 -4.65 -33.32
N TRP A 828 12.82 -4.30 -33.72
CA TRP A 828 13.19 -3.88 -35.08
C TRP A 828 13.25 -5.01 -36.10
N VAL A 829 13.58 -6.23 -35.67
CA VAL A 829 13.57 -7.40 -36.55
C VAL A 829 12.13 -7.76 -36.90
N ALA A 830 11.26 -7.73 -35.89
CA ALA A 830 9.83 -7.94 -36.08
C ALA A 830 9.22 -6.84 -36.97
N LEU A 831 9.57 -5.58 -36.72
CA LEU A 831 9.08 -4.44 -37.49
C LEU A 831 9.40 -4.57 -38.98
N GLU A 832 10.56 -5.12 -39.32
CA GLU A 832 10.97 -5.30 -40.72
C GLU A 832 10.00 -6.20 -41.51
N THR A 833 9.41 -7.22 -40.88
CA THR A 833 8.35 -8.03 -41.50
C THR A 833 7.18 -7.16 -41.95
N TYR A 834 6.73 -6.23 -41.09
CA TYR A 834 5.64 -5.32 -41.42
C TYR A 834 6.06 -4.25 -42.42
N MET A 835 7.30 -3.75 -42.36
CA MET A 835 7.80 -2.77 -43.32
C MET A 835 7.93 -3.35 -44.73
N GLN A 836 8.27 -4.63 -44.89
CA GLN A 836 8.25 -5.29 -46.20
C GLN A 836 6.83 -5.46 -46.75
N LEU A 837 5.84 -5.70 -45.89
CA LEU A 837 4.44 -5.66 -46.30
C LEU A 837 4.02 -4.24 -46.71
N GLN A 838 4.46 -3.23 -45.98
CA GLN A 838 4.17 -1.83 -46.27
C GLN A 838 4.81 -1.39 -47.59
N ASP A 839 6.08 -1.75 -47.84
CA ASP A 839 6.79 -1.43 -49.08
C ASP A 839 6.08 -2.03 -50.31
N GLN A 840 5.47 -3.22 -50.17
CA GLN A 840 4.81 -3.92 -51.27
C GLN A 840 3.34 -3.53 -51.47
N PHE A 841 2.59 -3.32 -50.39
CA PHE A 841 1.12 -3.21 -50.42
C PHE A 841 0.59 -1.84 -49.94
N GLY A 842 1.46 -0.99 -49.40
CA GLY A 842 1.11 0.36 -48.93
C GLY A 842 0.33 0.40 -47.61
N TRP A 843 0.14 1.60 -47.08
CA TRP A 843 -0.56 1.83 -45.81
C TRP A 843 -2.06 1.51 -45.87
N ASP A 844 -2.71 1.64 -47.04
CA ASP A 844 -4.12 1.28 -47.20
C ASP A 844 -4.40 -0.20 -46.90
N ALA A 845 -3.44 -1.10 -47.15
CA ALA A 845 -3.56 -2.50 -46.78
C ALA A 845 -3.62 -2.66 -45.25
N PHE A 846 -2.75 -1.96 -44.51
CA PHE A 846 -2.74 -1.97 -43.04
C PHE A 846 -4.04 -1.43 -42.46
N LYS A 847 -4.51 -0.29 -42.97
CA LYS A 847 -5.79 0.31 -42.54
C LYS A 847 -6.95 -0.69 -42.69
N LYS A 848 -7.04 -1.36 -43.83
CA LYS A 848 -8.07 -2.39 -44.08
C LYS A 848 -7.95 -3.59 -43.14
N VAL A 849 -6.73 -4.05 -42.87
CA VAL A 849 -6.48 -5.14 -41.91
C VAL A 849 -6.93 -4.73 -40.51
N PHE A 850 -6.51 -3.57 -40.00
CA PHE A 850 -6.90 -3.09 -38.67
C PHE A 850 -8.41 -2.87 -38.56
N ALA A 851 -9.03 -2.32 -39.62
CA ALA A 851 -10.49 -2.17 -39.70
C ALA A 851 -11.22 -3.52 -39.59
N ALA A 852 -10.73 -4.56 -40.27
CA ALA A 852 -11.33 -5.89 -40.18
C ALA A 852 -11.30 -6.45 -38.76
N TYR A 853 -10.20 -6.25 -38.05
CA TYR A 853 -10.04 -6.70 -36.67
C TYR A 853 -10.91 -5.96 -35.65
N HIS A 854 -11.36 -4.72 -35.92
CA HIS A 854 -12.28 -4.02 -35.03
C HIS A 854 -13.62 -4.74 -34.83
N THR A 855 -14.07 -5.48 -35.84
CA THR A 855 -15.33 -6.23 -35.81
C THR A 855 -15.14 -7.75 -35.73
N MET A 856 -13.90 -8.23 -35.76
CA MET A 856 -13.58 -9.65 -35.80
C MET A 856 -13.87 -10.32 -34.46
N GLN A 857 -14.59 -11.44 -34.52
CA GLN A 857 -14.91 -12.27 -33.37
C GLN A 857 -14.08 -13.55 -33.37
N ASN A 858 -13.98 -14.22 -32.22
CA ASN A 858 -13.32 -15.51 -32.07
C ASN A 858 -11.84 -15.54 -32.47
N VAL A 859 -11.14 -14.42 -32.24
CA VAL A 859 -9.69 -14.33 -32.43
C VAL A 859 -8.98 -15.29 -31.45
N PRO A 860 -8.01 -16.11 -31.90
CA PRO A 860 -7.24 -16.99 -31.03
C PRO A 860 -6.56 -16.23 -29.88
N LYS A 861 -6.39 -16.88 -28.73
CA LYS A 861 -5.75 -16.26 -27.56
C LYS A 861 -4.23 -16.46 -27.55
N ASP A 862 -3.74 -17.56 -28.13
CA ASP A 862 -2.33 -17.88 -28.25
C ASP A 862 -1.67 -17.24 -29.48
N ASN A 863 -0.35 -17.02 -29.43
CA ASN A 863 0.37 -16.34 -30.50
C ASN A 863 0.35 -17.12 -31.83
N GLN A 864 0.44 -18.45 -31.79
CA GLN A 864 0.49 -19.28 -33.00
C GLN A 864 -0.81 -19.15 -33.80
N GLY A 865 -1.96 -19.26 -33.13
CA GLY A 865 -3.27 -19.07 -33.75
C GLY A 865 -3.43 -17.65 -34.30
N LYS A 866 -3.00 -16.63 -33.57
CA LYS A 866 -3.09 -15.24 -34.04
C LYS A 866 -2.18 -14.96 -35.25
N MET A 867 -0.96 -15.51 -35.29
CA MET A 867 -0.05 -15.37 -36.44
C MET A 867 -0.65 -15.99 -37.71
N ASN A 868 -1.29 -17.16 -37.60
CA ASN A 868 -2.00 -17.79 -38.70
C ASN A 868 -3.19 -16.94 -39.18
N LEU A 869 -4.01 -16.47 -38.25
CA LEU A 869 -5.15 -15.61 -38.56
C LEU A 869 -4.71 -14.27 -39.19
N TYR A 870 -3.59 -13.70 -38.74
CA TYR A 870 -3.04 -12.48 -39.33
C TYR A 870 -2.55 -12.72 -40.76
N ALA A 871 -1.85 -13.83 -41.00
CA ALA A 871 -1.40 -14.21 -42.34
C ALA A 871 -2.59 -14.41 -43.30
N GLU A 872 -3.65 -15.08 -42.84
CA GLU A 872 -4.91 -15.23 -43.57
C GLU A 872 -5.55 -13.86 -43.85
N THR A 873 -5.78 -13.06 -42.81
CA THR A 873 -6.46 -11.76 -42.90
C THR A 873 -5.74 -10.80 -43.85
N PHE A 874 -4.41 -10.71 -43.75
CA PHE A 874 -3.62 -9.85 -44.63
C PHE A 874 -3.65 -10.37 -46.07
N SER A 875 -3.50 -11.68 -46.28
CA SER A 875 -3.57 -12.30 -47.61
C SER A 875 -4.91 -12.05 -48.30
N LEU A 876 -6.01 -12.19 -47.56
CA LEU A 876 -7.36 -11.90 -48.05
C LEU A 876 -7.51 -10.41 -48.41
N THR A 877 -6.96 -9.52 -47.59
CA THR A 877 -7.03 -8.07 -47.79
C THR A 877 -6.31 -7.61 -49.06
N VAL A 878 -5.16 -8.20 -49.37
CA VAL A 878 -4.37 -7.85 -50.57
C VAL A 878 -4.63 -8.76 -51.77
N ASN A 879 -5.55 -9.72 -51.63
CA ASN A 879 -5.87 -10.74 -52.62
C ASN A 879 -4.64 -11.47 -53.17
N ARG A 880 -3.72 -11.85 -52.29
CA ARG A 880 -2.46 -12.54 -52.62
C ARG A 880 -2.10 -13.51 -51.50
N ASN A 881 -1.65 -14.71 -51.82
CA ASN A 881 -1.24 -15.69 -50.81
C ASN A 881 0.14 -15.29 -50.25
N LEU A 882 0.15 -14.84 -48.99
CA LEU A 882 1.35 -14.41 -48.26
C LEU A 882 1.93 -15.51 -47.35
N ALA A 883 1.36 -16.72 -47.32
CA ALA A 883 1.85 -17.79 -46.47
C ALA A 883 3.35 -18.09 -46.66
N PRO A 884 3.90 -18.14 -47.90
CA PRO A 884 5.33 -18.33 -48.08
C PRO A 884 6.19 -17.22 -47.48
N PHE A 885 5.72 -15.97 -47.55
CA PHE A 885 6.42 -14.82 -46.97
C PHE A 885 6.52 -14.94 -45.44
N PHE A 886 5.42 -15.23 -44.76
CA PHE A 886 5.42 -15.39 -43.30
C PHE A 886 6.25 -16.61 -42.87
N LYS A 887 6.21 -17.71 -43.62
CA LYS A 887 7.10 -18.86 -43.39
C LYS A 887 8.58 -18.49 -43.56
N ALA A 888 8.92 -17.64 -44.53
CA ALA A 888 10.29 -17.16 -44.72
C ALA A 888 10.80 -16.29 -43.55
N TRP A 889 9.88 -15.71 -42.77
CA TRP A 889 10.17 -15.03 -41.50
C TRP A 889 10.14 -15.96 -40.26
N GLY A 890 9.92 -17.26 -40.45
CA GLY A 890 9.92 -18.26 -39.38
C GLY A 890 8.59 -18.35 -38.62
N TRP A 891 7.50 -17.77 -39.13
CA TRP A 891 6.18 -17.91 -38.50
C TRP A 891 5.66 -19.35 -38.66
N PRO A 892 5.00 -19.92 -37.63
CA PRO A 892 4.47 -21.28 -37.64
C PRO A 892 3.15 -21.35 -38.43
N ILE A 893 3.20 -21.07 -39.74
CA ILE A 893 2.03 -21.14 -40.61
C ILE A 893 1.61 -22.60 -40.83
N GLU A 894 0.39 -22.92 -40.42
CA GLU A 894 -0.17 -24.26 -40.45
C GLU A 894 -0.68 -24.64 -41.85
N PRO A 895 -0.69 -25.94 -42.21
CA PRO A 895 -1.21 -26.42 -43.49
C PRO A 895 -2.66 -25.98 -43.76
N ALA A 896 -3.50 -25.89 -42.73
CA ALA A 896 -4.88 -25.44 -42.86
C ALA A 896 -4.96 -23.99 -43.37
N THR A 897 -4.07 -23.11 -42.92
CA THR A 897 -3.98 -21.72 -43.40
C THR A 897 -3.54 -21.68 -44.86
N GLU A 898 -2.59 -22.52 -45.26
CA GLU A 898 -2.14 -22.61 -46.65
C GLU A 898 -3.24 -23.13 -47.59
N GLU A 899 -4.01 -24.13 -47.14
CA GLU A 899 -5.13 -24.69 -47.89
C GLU A 899 -6.20 -23.63 -48.15
N LYS A 900 -6.55 -22.83 -47.14
CA LYS A 900 -7.48 -21.69 -47.29
C LYS A 900 -7.01 -20.66 -48.32
N LEU A 901 -5.70 -20.42 -48.40
CA LEU A 901 -5.10 -19.44 -49.30
C LEU A 901 -4.68 -20.02 -50.66
N SER A 902 -4.88 -21.32 -50.90
CA SER A 902 -4.37 -22.05 -52.07
C SER A 902 -4.91 -21.54 -53.41
N ASN A 903 -6.13 -20.99 -53.42
CA ASN A 903 -6.77 -20.44 -54.62
C ASN A 903 -6.29 -19.03 -54.99
N MET A 904 -5.43 -18.41 -54.17
CA MET A 904 -4.89 -17.07 -54.42
C MET A 904 -3.52 -17.12 -55.09
N LEU A 905 -3.21 -16.09 -55.89
CA LEU A 905 -1.89 -15.95 -56.50
C LEU A 905 -0.83 -15.82 -55.41
N VAL A 906 0.20 -16.66 -55.47
CA VAL A 906 1.30 -16.67 -54.49
C VAL A 906 2.21 -15.45 -54.67
N TRP A 907 2.61 -14.83 -53.57
CA TRP A 907 3.70 -13.83 -53.59
C TRP A 907 5.07 -14.53 -53.58
N SER A 908 5.45 -15.10 -54.73
CA SER A 908 6.65 -15.93 -54.84
C SER A 908 7.95 -15.14 -54.92
N ASP A 909 7.91 -13.86 -55.27
CA ASP A 909 9.05 -12.95 -55.40
C ASP A 909 9.23 -12.04 -54.16
N HIS A 910 8.79 -12.51 -52.98
CA HIS A 910 8.87 -11.72 -51.75
C HIS A 910 10.32 -11.43 -51.33
N PRO A 911 10.59 -10.33 -50.60
CA PRO A 911 11.96 -9.88 -50.29
C PRO A 911 12.83 -10.91 -49.55
N MET A 912 12.23 -11.78 -48.74
CA MET A 912 13.00 -12.82 -48.03
C MET A 912 13.55 -13.94 -48.92
N THR A 913 13.14 -14.06 -50.18
CA THR A 913 13.65 -15.10 -51.10
C THR A 913 15.14 -14.92 -51.43
N GLN A 914 15.65 -13.69 -51.36
CA GLN A 914 17.07 -13.40 -51.60
C GLN A 914 17.99 -13.94 -50.49
N TYR A 915 17.42 -14.31 -49.34
CA TYR A 915 18.11 -14.93 -48.21
C TYR A 915 17.73 -16.40 -48.03
N GLY A 916 17.13 -17.00 -49.08
CA GLY A 916 16.57 -18.36 -49.12
C GLY A 916 17.54 -19.44 -48.71
#